data_AF-A0A7C2A831-F1
#
_entry.id   AF-A0A7C2A831-F1
#
_cell.length_a   1.000
_cell.length_b   1.000
_cell.length_c   1.000
_cell.angle_alpha   90.00
_cell.angle_beta   90.00
_cell.angle_gamma   90.00
#
_symmetry.space_group_name_H-M   'P 1'
#
loop_
_entity.id
_entity.type
_entity.pdbx_description
1 polymer ?
#
loop_
_entity_poly.entity_id
_entity_poly.type
_entity_poly.pdbx_seq_one_letter_code
_entity_poly.pdbx_strand_id
1 'polypeptide(L)'
;MIMQRVGAGQRANRGRSLGFGIAGVVLSFLSACAGGGDGVGTGDSNLPGGEGDTALELTPTAPVGVSGEQGGPFTPSSVTYTLSNTAATAIAWSASLDQSWLTLTSTGGTLGGGLSTDLVVNIDQAAVLPPGTYTATLTVTDLSVPATIERDIVLTVTAPSGGSTSPLTVTPDSDLVASGDQGGPFTPMSEIYTLTNTGAAGLLWSATSDQSWVTVSVGTGSLAGGASTNVTVSIDAAQAAAFSFGTYTAKVTFSEATTPASFTRNVVLNVNTTTATTASSLSQFGIDWQFDKAYTVGQFVNGDWWVVGPVTITRITPGSTSGAREKNGSMINPSPMNGMSQGYDSSMYGQYRSAGDYDPALNVALDVSPSNPLVVPTGSSLVSTISVAAADARPQVQTAAVLTVLDAPAPAGSFRPPYSGSDKTIRFNESQLDTSFLAKLSPTGITEPVTMGEAERMFERPWIDHVPLWVGRYIHPATNMPDYGREITDNVSVASILLNMDYTDAEKHTLLVRFVQLGIDLYGILEDGGENNWIPSAGHLNGRKMPILFAGIVLGDPDMSSIGFDPTLQFSEDGQTFYVAETSPGVYNYGYGGYNASHVGMAEWGTAHSVKPSADIQDWDGDPYRQCCTANAWWGQLLAVYAMGAKSLWNHDEIFDYQDRYLIEMRNRGRTDWRLAWRDFYLDLWDAYRPSY
;
A
#
# COMPACT_ATOMS: atom_id res chain seq x y z
N MET A 1 -49.02 -15.60 -4.30
CA MET A 1 -49.17 -15.98 -2.88
C MET A 1 -48.53 -14.87 -2.06
N ILE A 2 -49.31 -14.14 -1.27
CA ILE A 2 -48.94 -12.93 -0.51
C ILE A 2 -48.44 -13.34 0.88
N MET A 3 -47.31 -12.80 1.33
CA MET A 3 -46.90 -12.53 2.74
C MET A 3 -45.39 -12.27 2.76
N GLN A 4 -44.77 -11.43 3.59
CA GLN A 4 -45.13 -10.21 4.33
C GLN A 4 -43.79 -9.72 4.90
N ARG A 5 -43.55 -8.40 4.92
CA ARG A 5 -42.37 -7.75 5.52
C ARG A 5 -42.35 -7.87 7.05
N VAL A 6 -41.17 -8.14 7.61
CA VAL A 6 -40.65 -7.76 8.94
C VAL A 6 -39.12 -7.77 8.78
N GLY A 7 -38.27 -6.86 9.23
CA GLY A 7 -38.30 -5.75 10.19
C GLY A 7 -36.83 -5.51 10.59
N ALA A 8 -36.44 -4.25 10.72
CA ALA A 8 -35.07 -3.77 10.92
C ALA A 8 -34.34 -4.39 12.12
N GLY A 9 -33.02 -4.59 11.97
CA GLY A 9 -32.10 -4.94 13.06
C GLY A 9 -30.81 -4.13 12.94
N GLN A 10 -30.65 -3.15 13.84
CA GLN A 10 -29.45 -2.34 14.01
C GLN A 10 -28.21 -3.21 14.24
N ARG A 11 -27.10 -2.94 13.53
CA ARG A 11 -25.78 -3.48 13.88
C ARG A 11 -24.99 -2.42 14.64
N ALA A 12 -24.66 -2.78 15.89
CA ALA A 12 -23.90 -1.98 16.82
C ALA A 12 -22.39 -2.11 16.58
N ASN A 13 -21.72 -0.96 16.60
CA ASN A 13 -20.28 -0.77 16.75
C ASN A 13 -19.66 -1.68 17.83
N ARG A 14 -18.57 -2.36 17.49
CA ARG A 14 -17.63 -2.92 18.47
C ARG A 14 -16.21 -2.47 18.17
N GLY A 15 -15.82 -1.37 18.80
CA GLY A 15 -14.42 -1.09 19.09
C GLY A 15 -13.92 -1.98 20.22
N ARG A 16 -12.72 -2.53 20.08
CA ARG A 16 -11.98 -3.14 21.18
C ARG A 16 -10.55 -2.60 21.17
N SER A 17 -10.32 -1.65 22.08
CA SER A 17 -8.99 -1.30 22.59
C SER A 17 -8.54 -2.38 23.58
N LEU A 18 -7.37 -2.98 23.36
CA LEU A 18 -6.62 -3.70 24.38
C LEU A 18 -5.32 -2.94 24.63
N GLY A 19 -5.33 -2.13 25.69
CA GLY A 19 -4.12 -1.56 26.28
C GLY A 19 -3.53 -2.55 27.26
N PHE A 20 -2.31 -3.02 27.00
CA PHE A 20 -1.46 -3.66 27.99
C PHE A 20 -0.43 -2.63 28.46
N GLY A 21 -0.63 -2.10 29.67
CA GLY A 21 0.33 -1.25 30.35
C GLY A 21 1.43 -2.09 31.00
N ILE A 22 2.66 -1.93 30.53
CA ILE A 22 3.88 -2.39 31.20
C ILE A 22 4.39 -1.20 32.03
N ALA A 23 4.25 -1.29 33.35
CA ALA A 23 4.82 -0.32 34.27
C ALA A 23 6.30 -0.64 34.50
N GLY A 24 7.19 0.04 33.78
CA GLY A 24 8.59 0.18 34.12
C GLY A 24 8.76 1.26 35.19
N VAL A 25 9.25 0.88 36.37
CA VAL A 25 9.66 1.84 37.40
C VAL A 25 11.12 2.21 37.14
N VAL A 26 11.30 3.43 36.62
CA VAL A 26 12.56 4.17 36.65
C VAL A 26 12.60 4.92 37.98
N LEU A 27 13.65 4.74 38.77
CA LEU A 27 14.00 5.69 39.83
C LEU A 27 15.46 6.10 39.63
N SER A 28 15.67 7.39 39.43
CA SER A 28 16.96 8.00 39.18
C SER A 28 17.15 9.20 40.11
N PHE A 29 18.42 9.42 40.48
CA PHE A 29 19.02 10.61 41.12
C PHE A 29 18.64 10.86 42.60
N LEU A 30 19.50 11.35 43.50
CA LEU A 30 20.62 12.28 43.39
C LEU A 30 21.63 12.09 44.53
N SER A 31 22.88 12.42 44.23
CA SER A 31 23.98 12.72 45.16
C SER A 31 23.77 14.09 45.81
N ALA A 32 24.11 14.25 47.09
CA ALA A 32 24.28 15.55 47.74
C ALA A 32 25.39 15.48 48.79
N CYS A 33 26.49 16.17 48.51
CA CYS A 33 27.54 16.52 49.46
C CYS A 33 27.22 17.87 50.13
N ALA A 34 27.33 17.94 51.46
CA ALA A 34 27.69 19.08 52.31
C ALA A 34 27.50 18.60 53.77
N GLY A 35 28.35 18.83 54.77
CA GLY A 35 29.46 19.74 54.96
C GLY A 35 29.39 20.26 56.41
N GLY A 36 30.37 19.91 57.24
CA GLY A 36 30.83 20.70 58.40
C GLY A 36 30.21 20.43 59.79
N GLY A 37 31.09 20.29 60.80
CA GLY A 37 30.77 20.71 62.18
C GLY A 37 31.29 19.82 63.33
N ASP A 38 32.57 19.98 63.67
CA ASP A 38 33.25 19.93 64.98
C ASP A 38 32.70 19.14 66.19
N GLY A 39 33.61 18.44 66.89
CA GLY A 39 33.42 18.06 68.30
C GLY A 39 34.46 17.08 68.86
N VAL A 40 35.47 17.62 69.56
CA VAL A 40 36.55 16.93 70.27
C VAL A 40 36.04 16.16 71.51
N GLY A 41 36.63 15.00 71.85
CA GLY A 41 36.64 14.52 73.25
C GLY A 41 36.80 13.01 73.51
N THR A 42 38.04 12.57 73.66
CA THR A 42 38.57 11.59 74.66
C THR A 42 37.78 10.31 75.05
N GLY A 43 38.44 9.16 74.83
CA GLY A 43 38.80 8.25 75.93
C GLY A 43 37.82 7.15 76.37
N ASP A 44 38.23 5.91 76.07
CA ASP A 44 38.31 4.76 76.98
C ASP A 44 37.44 3.51 76.72
N SER A 45 38.17 2.39 76.80
CA SER A 45 37.87 1.00 77.18
C SER A 45 36.60 0.26 76.73
N ASN A 46 36.86 -0.81 75.96
CA ASN A 46 36.30 -2.17 76.03
C ASN A 46 34.81 -2.36 76.37
N LEU A 47 34.04 -2.80 75.38
CA LEU A 47 33.05 -3.86 75.57
C LEU A 47 33.15 -4.92 74.44
N PRO A 48 33.11 -6.22 74.77
CA PRO A 48 33.25 -7.31 73.83
C PRO A 48 31.89 -7.68 73.21
N GLY A 49 31.88 -7.90 71.91
CA GLY A 49 30.71 -8.37 71.16
C GLY A 49 31.21 -8.93 69.84
N GLY A 50 31.21 -10.25 69.71
CA GLY A 50 31.87 -10.97 68.64
C GLY A 50 31.23 -10.74 67.27
N GLU A 51 32.03 -10.24 66.35
CA GLU A 51 32.14 -10.83 65.02
C GLU A 51 33.43 -11.65 65.06
N GLY A 52 33.34 -12.94 64.72
CA GLY A 52 34.48 -13.84 64.81
C GLY A 52 35.53 -13.45 63.78
N ASP A 53 36.55 -12.70 64.19
CA ASP A 53 37.71 -12.40 63.34
C ASP A 53 38.27 -13.72 62.80
N THR A 54 38.35 -13.82 61.48
CA THR A 54 38.98 -14.96 60.83
C THR A 54 40.47 -14.97 61.13
N ALA A 55 41.04 -16.15 61.32
CA ALA A 55 42.49 -16.33 61.39
C ALA A 55 43.15 -16.41 60.00
N LEU A 56 42.36 -16.27 58.92
CA LEU A 56 42.88 -16.14 57.57
C LEU A 56 43.46 -14.74 57.35
N GLU A 57 44.61 -14.69 56.69
CA GLU A 57 45.23 -13.44 56.25
C GLU A 57 45.53 -13.53 54.74
N LEU A 58 45.25 -12.45 54.00
CA LEU A 58 45.50 -12.39 52.56
C LEU A 58 46.52 -11.27 52.27
N THR A 59 47.66 -11.64 51.67
CA THR A 59 48.74 -10.70 51.34
C THR A 59 49.04 -10.71 49.83
N PRO A 60 49.38 -9.57 49.20
CA PRO A 60 49.54 -8.23 49.77
C PRO A 60 48.21 -7.57 50.17
N THR A 61 48.28 -6.58 51.07
CA THR A 61 47.14 -5.73 51.49
C THR A 61 47.00 -4.44 50.68
N ALA A 62 48.06 -4.04 49.96
CA ALA A 62 48.03 -2.89 49.09
C ALA A 62 47.21 -3.19 47.83
N PRO A 63 46.44 -2.20 47.30
CA PRO A 63 45.69 -2.37 46.07
C PRO A 63 46.64 -2.65 44.90
N VAL A 64 46.26 -3.59 44.04
CA VAL A 64 47.06 -3.96 42.86
C VAL A 64 46.47 -3.27 41.62
N GLY A 65 47.28 -2.41 41.01
CA GLY A 65 46.97 -1.77 39.75
C GLY A 65 47.41 -2.63 38.57
N VAL A 66 46.47 -2.94 37.68
CA VAL A 66 46.69 -3.59 36.39
C VAL A 66 46.47 -2.56 35.28
N SER A 67 47.31 -2.54 34.25
CA SER A 67 47.09 -1.63 33.12
C SER A 67 47.55 -2.23 31.80
N GLY A 68 46.92 -1.81 30.71
CA GLY A 68 47.26 -2.22 29.34
C GLY A 68 46.40 -1.53 28.30
N GLU A 69 46.80 -1.61 27.04
CA GLU A 69 45.98 -1.08 25.94
C GLU A 69 44.76 -1.98 25.66
N GLN A 70 43.71 -1.43 25.05
CA GLN A 70 42.58 -2.23 24.56
C GLN A 70 43.08 -3.35 23.63
N GLY A 71 42.67 -4.60 23.89
CA GLY A 71 43.21 -5.80 23.21
C GLY A 71 44.38 -6.49 23.93
N GLY A 72 44.94 -5.86 24.97
CA GLY A 72 46.07 -6.39 25.74
C GLY A 72 47.44 -6.22 25.05
N PRO A 73 48.52 -6.65 25.70
CA PRO A 73 48.57 -7.35 26.98
C PRO A 73 48.38 -6.41 28.18
N PHE A 74 47.82 -6.94 29.27
CA PHE A 74 47.72 -6.26 30.56
C PHE A 74 48.92 -6.64 31.45
N THR A 75 49.46 -5.64 32.13
CA THR A 75 50.62 -5.80 33.03
C THR A 75 50.24 -5.35 34.44
N PRO A 76 50.35 -6.24 35.45
CA PRO A 76 50.67 -7.68 35.32
C PRO A 76 49.51 -8.48 34.69
N SER A 77 49.79 -9.64 34.07
CA SER A 77 48.76 -10.51 33.46
C SER A 77 48.05 -11.44 34.46
N SER A 78 48.60 -11.54 35.67
CA SER A 78 47.97 -12.16 36.83
C SER A 78 48.44 -11.47 38.12
N VAL A 79 47.62 -11.57 39.16
CA VAL A 79 47.95 -11.10 40.51
C VAL A 79 47.90 -12.30 41.45
N THR A 80 49.00 -12.56 42.17
CA THR A 80 49.07 -13.63 43.17
C THR A 80 48.87 -13.06 44.55
N TYR A 81 47.87 -13.57 45.27
CA TYR A 81 47.67 -13.35 46.69
C TYR A 81 48.05 -14.60 47.49
N THR A 82 48.77 -14.45 48.59
CA THR A 82 49.07 -15.54 49.51
C THR A 82 48.06 -15.52 50.66
N LEU A 83 47.22 -16.56 50.72
CA LEU A 83 46.27 -16.82 51.79
C LEU A 83 46.94 -17.66 52.87
N SER A 84 46.99 -17.16 54.10
CA SER A 84 47.65 -17.81 55.24
C SER A 84 46.65 -18.08 56.36
N ASN A 85 46.73 -19.25 56.99
CA ASN A 85 45.95 -19.58 58.18
C ASN A 85 46.83 -19.44 59.43
N THR A 86 46.56 -18.42 60.26
CA THR A 86 47.32 -18.16 61.49
C THR A 86 46.84 -18.98 62.70
N ALA A 87 45.71 -19.68 62.59
CA ALA A 87 45.23 -20.58 63.64
C ALA A 87 46.02 -21.89 63.69
N ALA A 88 45.91 -22.59 64.82
CA ALA A 88 46.50 -23.93 64.99
C ALA A 88 45.69 -25.05 64.30
N THR A 89 44.44 -24.78 63.91
CA THR A 89 43.51 -25.74 63.30
C THR A 89 43.27 -25.44 61.83
N ALA A 90 42.88 -26.45 61.06
CA ALA A 90 42.58 -26.27 59.64
C ALA A 90 41.29 -25.44 59.44
N ILE A 91 41.30 -24.53 58.47
CA ILE A 91 40.18 -23.65 58.11
C ILE A 91 39.72 -23.99 56.69
N ALA A 92 38.42 -24.23 56.53
CA ALA A 92 37.79 -24.31 55.21
C ALA A 92 37.50 -22.89 54.71
N TRP A 93 37.81 -22.60 53.45
CA TRP A 93 37.67 -21.28 52.86
C TRP A 93 37.10 -21.35 51.44
N SER A 94 36.47 -20.26 51.00
CA SER A 94 36.05 -20.05 49.60
C SER A 94 36.55 -18.70 49.07
N ALA A 95 36.76 -18.59 47.77
CA ALA A 95 37.14 -17.35 47.09
C ALA A 95 36.26 -17.09 45.87
N SER A 96 35.91 -15.82 45.65
CA SER A 96 35.06 -15.38 44.53
C SER A 96 35.47 -14.01 44.00
N LEU A 97 35.08 -13.73 42.76
CA LEU A 97 35.27 -12.45 42.06
C LEU A 97 33.90 -11.93 41.62
N ASP A 98 33.70 -10.61 41.66
CA ASP A 98 32.47 -9.94 41.25
C ASP A 98 32.44 -9.56 39.75
N GLN A 99 33.58 -9.63 39.07
CA GLN A 99 33.71 -9.27 37.66
C GLN A 99 34.14 -10.46 36.78
N SER A 100 33.52 -10.59 35.61
CA SER A 100 33.74 -11.69 34.67
C SER A 100 34.99 -11.56 33.79
N TRP A 101 35.70 -10.43 33.86
CA TRP A 101 36.95 -10.22 33.11
C TRP A 101 38.20 -10.80 33.83
N LEU A 102 37.99 -11.48 34.96
CA LEU A 102 38.99 -12.13 35.80
C LEU A 102 38.66 -13.61 36.02
N THR A 103 39.66 -14.46 36.23
CA THR A 103 39.48 -15.85 36.69
C THR A 103 40.38 -16.18 37.88
N LEU A 104 39.94 -17.13 38.73
CA LEU A 104 40.71 -17.63 39.87
C LEU A 104 41.30 -19.02 39.58
N THR A 105 42.54 -19.26 40.00
CA THR A 105 43.13 -20.61 39.94
C THR A 105 42.56 -21.58 40.97
N SER A 106 41.96 -21.07 42.05
CA SER A 106 41.24 -21.86 43.05
C SER A 106 40.08 -21.04 43.63
N THR A 107 38.93 -21.66 43.84
CA THR A 107 37.73 -21.01 44.40
C THR A 107 37.41 -21.48 45.82
N GLY A 108 38.23 -22.36 46.41
CA GLY A 108 38.08 -22.81 47.79
C GLY A 108 38.98 -23.99 48.15
N GLY A 109 38.99 -24.34 49.44
CA GLY A 109 39.75 -25.47 49.96
C GLY A 109 39.80 -25.52 51.48
N THR A 110 40.65 -26.39 52.02
CA THR A 110 40.95 -26.47 53.46
C THR A 110 42.42 -26.19 53.68
N LEU A 111 42.75 -25.15 54.44
CA LEU A 111 44.13 -24.74 54.73
C LEU A 111 44.50 -25.15 56.16
N GLY A 112 45.47 -26.04 56.32
CA GLY A 112 45.96 -26.48 57.63
C GLY A 112 46.49 -25.33 58.49
N GLY A 113 46.48 -25.48 59.82
CA GLY A 113 46.94 -24.44 60.72
C GLY A 113 48.42 -24.10 60.52
N GLY A 114 48.74 -22.81 60.44
CA GLY A 114 50.09 -22.30 60.15
C GLY A 114 50.54 -22.46 58.69
N LEU A 115 49.69 -22.94 57.78
CA LEU A 115 50.01 -23.10 56.36
C LEU A 115 49.52 -21.91 55.52
N SER A 116 50.12 -21.77 54.34
CA SER A 116 49.73 -20.78 53.33
C SER A 116 49.54 -21.42 51.97
N THR A 117 48.72 -20.80 51.12
CA THR A 117 48.49 -21.19 49.74
C THR A 117 48.37 -19.96 48.84
N ASP A 118 48.74 -20.11 47.57
CA ASP A 118 48.65 -19.03 46.59
C ASP A 118 47.31 -19.06 45.87
N LEU A 119 46.69 -17.89 45.79
CA LEU A 119 45.46 -17.60 45.08
C LEU A 119 45.79 -16.65 43.92
N VAL A 120 45.80 -17.18 42.70
CA VAL A 120 46.18 -16.41 41.51
C VAL A 120 44.91 -15.95 40.80
N VAL A 121 44.80 -14.63 40.62
CA VAL A 121 43.77 -13.96 39.84
C VAL A 121 44.34 -13.67 38.45
N ASN A 122 43.83 -14.30 37.39
CA ASN A 122 44.27 -14.06 36.01
C ASN A 122 43.44 -12.95 35.37
N ILE A 123 44.09 -12.09 34.58
CA ILE A 123 43.46 -11.05 33.76
C ILE A 123 43.39 -11.56 32.32
N ASP A 124 42.58 -12.60 32.10
CA ASP A 124 42.52 -13.36 30.84
C ASP A 124 41.40 -12.91 29.91
N GLN A 125 40.35 -12.25 30.42
CA GLN A 125 39.16 -11.86 29.66
C GLN A 125 38.98 -10.33 29.51
N ALA A 126 39.98 -9.54 29.93
CA ALA A 126 39.92 -8.07 29.88
C ALA A 126 40.15 -7.45 28.49
N ALA A 127 40.60 -8.22 27.49
CA ALA A 127 41.00 -7.69 26.18
C ALA A 127 39.86 -7.04 25.39
N VAL A 128 38.61 -7.42 25.70
CA VAL A 128 37.40 -6.89 25.05
C VAL A 128 36.85 -5.62 25.70
N LEU A 129 37.41 -5.21 26.85
CA LEU A 129 36.94 -4.03 27.57
C LEU A 129 37.32 -2.74 26.82
N PRO A 130 36.37 -1.79 26.66
CA PRO A 130 36.68 -0.46 26.12
C PRO A 130 37.70 0.30 26.98
N PRO A 131 38.36 1.36 26.44
CA PRO A 131 39.20 2.23 27.23
C PRO A 131 38.45 2.83 28.42
N GLY A 132 39.05 2.74 29.62
CA GLY A 132 38.41 3.13 30.87
C GLY A 132 39.06 2.52 32.11
N THR A 133 38.57 2.89 33.28
CA THR A 133 38.99 2.33 34.57
C THR A 133 37.90 1.39 35.09
N TYR A 134 38.29 0.16 35.43
CA TYR A 134 37.42 -0.89 35.93
C TYR A 134 37.89 -1.35 37.30
N THR A 135 36.94 -1.65 38.19
CA THR A 135 37.20 -2.15 39.54
C THR A 135 36.59 -3.54 39.70
N ALA A 136 37.32 -4.44 40.35
CA ALA A 136 36.84 -5.75 40.78
C ALA A 136 37.25 -6.00 42.23
N THR A 137 36.50 -6.84 42.94
CA THR A 137 36.75 -7.22 44.32
C THR A 137 36.90 -8.73 44.41
N LEU A 138 38.06 -9.16 44.90
CA LEU A 138 38.30 -10.53 45.34
C LEU A 138 37.80 -10.69 46.78
N THR A 139 36.85 -11.60 46.99
CA THR A 139 36.32 -11.93 48.33
C THR A 139 36.75 -13.32 48.74
N VAL A 140 37.44 -13.44 49.87
CA VAL A 140 37.78 -14.71 50.53
C VAL A 140 36.95 -14.87 51.80
N THR A 141 36.24 -15.97 51.94
CA THR A 141 35.36 -16.26 53.08
C THR A 141 35.93 -17.41 53.89
N ASP A 142 36.07 -17.20 55.19
CA ASP A 142 36.23 -18.29 56.15
C ASP A 142 34.89 -19.01 56.31
N LEU A 143 34.86 -20.32 56.13
CA LEU A 143 33.63 -21.11 56.23
C LEU A 143 33.41 -21.68 57.64
N SER A 144 34.41 -21.55 58.52
CA SER A 144 34.33 -21.97 59.92
C SER A 144 33.78 -20.88 60.83
N VAL A 145 33.99 -19.62 60.45
CA VAL A 145 33.34 -18.42 61.00
C VAL A 145 32.96 -17.53 59.81
N PRO A 146 31.73 -16.98 59.71
CA PRO A 146 31.26 -16.27 58.52
C PRO A 146 31.89 -14.87 58.40
N ALA A 147 33.21 -14.81 58.28
CA ALA A 147 34.01 -13.61 58.12
C ALA A 147 34.65 -13.59 56.74
N THR A 148 34.73 -12.39 56.14
CA THR A 148 35.26 -12.18 54.79
C THR A 148 36.47 -11.26 54.79
N ILE A 149 37.37 -11.47 53.83
CA ILE A 149 38.50 -10.60 53.51
C ILE A 149 38.34 -10.19 52.06
N GLU A 150 38.35 -8.88 51.81
CA GLU A 150 38.18 -8.31 50.46
C GLU A 150 39.47 -7.65 49.95
N ARG A 151 39.74 -7.75 48.65
CA ARG A 151 40.83 -7.05 47.97
C ARG A 151 40.37 -6.45 46.65
N ASP A 152 40.59 -5.15 46.50
CA ASP A 152 40.28 -4.43 45.27
C ASP A 152 41.38 -4.60 44.23
N ILE A 153 40.96 -4.77 42.99
CA ILE A 153 41.77 -4.88 41.79
C ILE A 153 41.30 -3.77 40.84
N VAL A 154 42.22 -2.87 40.49
CA VAL A 154 41.92 -1.75 39.59
C VAL A 154 42.60 -2.01 38.25
N LEU A 155 41.81 -2.12 37.20
CA LEU A 155 42.29 -2.24 35.82
C LEU A 155 42.12 -0.90 35.09
N THR A 156 43.22 -0.39 34.51
CA THR A 156 43.19 0.75 33.60
C THR A 156 43.43 0.29 32.16
N VAL A 157 42.41 0.40 31.32
CA VAL A 157 42.50 0.14 29.88
C VAL A 157 42.74 1.45 29.15
N THR A 158 43.90 1.59 28.51
CA THR A 158 44.24 2.78 27.73
C THR A 158 43.85 2.59 26.26
N ALA A 159 43.54 3.69 25.57
CA ALA A 159 43.36 3.67 24.12
C ALA A 159 44.70 3.25 23.45
N PRO A 160 44.67 2.51 22.33
CA PRO A 160 45.89 2.13 21.61
C PRO A 160 46.72 3.36 21.23
N SER A 161 47.99 3.39 21.60
CA SER A 161 48.92 4.46 21.26
C SER A 161 49.51 4.25 19.86
N GLY A 162 48.63 4.15 18.88
CA GLY A 162 48.93 4.13 17.46
C GLY A 162 47.67 4.51 16.70
N GLY A 163 47.69 5.64 15.98
CA GLY A 163 46.57 6.07 15.14
C GLY A 163 46.30 5.04 14.05
N SER A 164 45.51 4.01 14.35
CA SER A 164 44.88 3.19 13.34
C SER A 164 43.66 3.94 12.83
N THR A 165 43.87 4.79 11.83
CA THR A 165 42.75 5.22 10.99
C THR A 165 42.14 3.95 10.42
N SER A 166 40.85 3.70 10.66
CA SER A 166 40.16 2.55 10.05
C SER A 166 40.42 2.55 8.54
N PRO A 167 40.81 1.40 7.95
CA PRO A 167 40.94 1.28 6.51
C PRO A 167 39.59 1.29 5.78
N LEU A 168 38.47 1.30 6.51
CA LEU A 168 37.16 1.45 5.89
C LEU A 168 36.98 2.89 5.43
N THR A 169 36.54 3.06 4.18
CA THR A 169 36.10 4.34 3.63
C THR A 169 34.71 4.17 3.05
N VAL A 170 33.87 5.21 3.13
CA VAL A 170 32.49 5.21 2.64
C VAL A 170 32.34 6.38 1.67
N THR A 171 31.91 6.12 0.44
CA THR A 171 31.70 7.17 -0.57
C THR A 171 30.34 7.01 -1.24
N PRO A 172 29.63 8.08 -1.61
CA PRO A 172 30.01 9.49 -1.43
C PRO A 172 29.92 9.96 0.04
N ASP A 173 30.43 11.15 0.32
CA ASP A 173 30.28 11.86 1.61
C ASP A 173 28.96 12.62 1.74
N SER A 174 28.15 12.64 0.69
CA SER A 174 26.85 13.31 0.66
C SER A 174 25.79 12.55 1.46
N ASP A 175 24.93 13.31 2.13
CA ASP A 175 23.70 12.81 2.74
C ASP A 175 22.63 12.51 1.69
N LEU A 176 21.71 11.61 2.00
CA LEU A 176 20.49 11.40 1.22
C LEU A 176 19.45 12.44 1.63
N VAL A 177 19.26 13.48 0.81
CA VAL A 177 18.30 14.54 1.07
C VAL A 177 17.13 14.44 0.09
N ALA A 178 16.03 13.86 0.54
CA ALA A 178 14.79 13.74 -0.21
C ALA A 178 13.83 14.89 0.10
N SER A 179 13.04 15.30 -0.90
CA SER A 179 11.94 16.23 -0.69
C SER A 179 10.75 15.91 -1.59
N GLY A 180 9.57 16.31 -1.13
CA GLY A 180 8.30 16.08 -1.82
C GLY A 180 7.15 16.64 -0.99
N ASP A 181 5.98 16.77 -1.60
CA ASP A 181 4.79 17.20 -0.88
C ASP A 181 4.28 16.08 0.05
N GLN A 182 3.48 16.45 1.05
CA GLN A 182 2.81 15.48 1.91
C GLN A 182 2.05 14.42 1.08
N GLY A 183 2.35 13.14 1.31
CA GLY A 183 1.85 12.02 0.51
C GLY A 183 2.79 11.55 -0.60
N GLY A 184 3.86 12.29 -0.89
CA GLY A 184 4.82 12.00 -1.96
C GLY A 184 4.34 12.43 -3.36
N PRO A 185 5.11 12.09 -4.41
CA PRO A 185 6.37 11.36 -4.36
C PRO A 185 7.50 12.21 -3.76
N PHE A 186 8.47 11.54 -3.12
CA PHE A 186 9.70 12.18 -2.65
C PHE A 186 10.85 11.84 -3.59
N THR A 187 11.81 12.74 -3.77
CA THR A 187 12.96 12.49 -4.64
C THR A 187 14.22 13.15 -4.08
N PRO A 188 15.38 12.46 -4.14
CA PRO A 188 15.57 11.03 -4.46
C PRO A 188 15.10 10.10 -3.32
N MET A 189 14.71 8.86 -3.63
CA MET A 189 14.26 7.87 -2.63
C MET A 189 15.37 6.94 -2.13
N SER A 190 16.54 6.95 -2.76
CA SER A 190 17.66 6.10 -2.36
C SER A 190 18.99 6.70 -2.80
N GLU A 191 20.06 6.36 -2.10
CA GLU A 191 21.45 6.67 -2.47
C GLU A 191 22.31 5.40 -2.34
N ILE A 192 23.33 5.27 -3.19
CA ILE A 192 24.24 4.12 -3.16
C ILE A 192 25.55 4.54 -2.50
N TYR A 193 25.89 3.92 -1.38
CA TYR A 193 27.17 4.12 -0.70
C TYR A 193 28.11 2.94 -0.96
N THR A 194 29.30 3.23 -1.47
CA THR A 194 30.40 2.29 -1.68
C THR A 194 31.29 2.24 -0.44
N LEU A 195 31.37 1.06 0.17
CA LEU A 195 32.28 0.76 1.27
C LEU A 195 33.55 0.15 0.68
N THR A 196 34.71 0.72 0.98
CA THR A 196 36.01 0.25 0.48
C THR A 196 36.96 0.00 1.64
N ASN A 197 37.58 -1.19 1.65
CA ASN A 197 38.69 -1.50 2.55
C ASN A 197 40.01 -1.11 1.89
N THR A 198 40.63 0.00 2.30
CA THR A 198 41.93 0.48 1.79
C THR A 198 43.13 -0.21 2.45
N GLY A 199 42.90 -1.11 3.40
CA GLY A 199 43.91 -1.85 4.13
C GLY A 199 44.31 -3.15 3.45
N ALA A 200 45.37 -3.78 3.94
CA ALA A 200 45.85 -5.06 3.43
C ALA A 200 45.14 -6.27 4.07
N ALA A 201 44.65 -6.13 5.30
CA ALA A 201 43.92 -7.19 6.02
C ALA A 201 42.42 -7.12 5.71
N GLY A 202 41.73 -8.26 5.75
CA GLY A 202 40.28 -8.29 5.66
C GLY A 202 39.62 -7.65 6.90
N LEU A 203 38.49 -6.98 6.71
CA LEU A 203 37.71 -6.38 7.79
C LEU A 203 36.25 -6.85 7.76
N LEU A 204 35.61 -6.81 8.92
CA LEU A 204 34.16 -6.99 9.07
C LEU A 204 33.51 -5.62 9.23
N TRP A 205 32.39 -5.41 8.55
CA TRP A 205 31.66 -4.16 8.57
C TRP A 205 30.18 -4.38 8.86
N SER A 206 29.52 -3.34 9.36
CA SER A 206 28.06 -3.26 9.53
C SER A 206 27.51 -1.91 9.07
N ALA A 207 26.24 -1.90 8.67
CA ALA A 207 25.46 -0.73 8.28
C ALA A 207 24.10 -0.80 8.98
N THR A 208 23.73 0.24 9.73
CA THR A 208 22.48 0.29 10.51
C THR A 208 21.82 1.65 10.42
N SER A 209 20.49 1.70 10.45
CA SER A 209 19.69 2.92 10.57
C SER A 209 19.11 3.02 11.97
N ASP A 210 18.97 4.24 12.50
CA ASP A 210 18.30 4.51 13.78
C ASP A 210 16.78 4.75 13.63
N GLN A 211 16.25 4.78 12.41
CA GLN A 211 14.83 4.95 12.11
C GLN A 211 14.29 3.82 11.22
N SER A 212 13.04 3.41 11.47
CA SER A 212 12.37 2.33 10.74
C SER A 212 11.94 2.69 9.31
N TRP A 213 11.84 3.98 8.98
CA TRP A 213 11.47 4.47 7.66
C TRP A 213 12.66 4.57 6.70
N VAL A 214 13.86 4.16 7.15
CA VAL A 214 15.07 4.03 6.33
C VAL A 214 15.57 2.59 6.38
N THR A 215 15.86 2.03 5.22
CA THR A 215 16.37 0.66 5.06
C THR A 215 17.75 0.66 4.43
N VAL A 216 18.51 -0.41 4.70
CA VAL A 216 19.82 -0.68 4.06
C VAL A 216 19.75 -2.03 3.36
N SER A 217 20.29 -2.12 2.14
CA SER A 217 20.22 -3.36 1.35
C SER A 217 20.98 -4.54 1.99
N VAL A 218 22.06 -4.26 2.73
CA VAL A 218 22.88 -5.26 3.44
C VAL A 218 23.37 -4.65 4.76
N GLY A 219 23.05 -5.30 5.89
CA GLY A 219 23.35 -4.78 7.23
C GLY A 219 24.71 -5.17 7.80
N THR A 220 25.36 -6.23 7.30
CA THR A 220 26.68 -6.69 7.73
C THR A 220 27.42 -7.40 6.61
N GLY A 221 28.75 -7.40 6.62
CA GLY A 221 29.54 -8.18 5.68
C GLY A 221 31.04 -8.21 6.00
N SER A 222 31.81 -8.80 5.08
CA SER A 222 33.27 -8.81 5.13
C SER A 222 33.85 -8.24 3.83
N LEU A 223 35.00 -7.56 3.93
CA LEU A 223 35.75 -7.04 2.79
C LEU A 223 37.20 -7.49 2.91
N ALA A 224 37.70 -8.21 1.89
CA ALA A 224 39.13 -8.46 1.75
C ALA A 224 39.90 -7.13 1.55
N GLY A 225 41.21 -7.15 1.78
CA GLY A 225 42.05 -5.96 1.56
C GLY A 225 41.95 -5.47 0.12
N GLY A 226 41.70 -4.17 -0.07
CA GLY A 226 41.48 -3.55 -1.37
C GLY A 226 40.09 -3.76 -2.00
N ALA A 227 39.20 -4.56 -1.40
CA ALA A 227 37.87 -4.83 -1.94
C ALA A 227 36.87 -3.71 -1.63
N SER A 228 35.78 -3.66 -2.41
CA SER A 228 34.66 -2.75 -2.18
C SER A 228 33.32 -3.45 -2.33
N THR A 229 32.28 -2.90 -1.71
CA THR A 229 30.88 -3.35 -1.85
C THR A 229 29.93 -2.15 -1.81
N ASN A 230 28.76 -2.29 -2.41
CA ASN A 230 27.72 -1.26 -2.41
C ASN A 230 26.65 -1.58 -1.36
N VAL A 231 26.25 -0.56 -0.60
CA VAL A 231 25.10 -0.58 0.30
C VAL A 231 24.14 0.51 -0.19
N THR A 232 22.95 0.11 -0.60
CA THR A 232 21.88 1.05 -0.98
C THR A 232 21.13 1.43 0.28
N VAL A 233 21.03 2.73 0.55
CA VAL A 233 20.20 3.31 1.61
C VAL A 233 18.92 3.81 0.94
N SER A 234 17.76 3.34 1.41
CA SER A 234 16.46 3.68 0.80
C SER A 234 15.46 4.18 1.84
N ILE A 235 14.66 5.17 1.45
CA ILE A 235 13.48 5.64 2.19
C ILE A 235 12.32 4.70 1.88
N ASP A 236 11.62 4.23 2.91
CA ASP A 236 10.38 3.46 2.77
C ASP A 236 9.25 4.39 2.33
N ALA A 237 8.78 4.22 1.08
CA ALA A 237 7.77 5.07 0.47
C ALA A 237 6.42 5.04 1.23
N ALA A 238 6.02 3.87 1.73
CA ALA A 238 4.74 3.70 2.41
C ALA A 238 4.76 4.40 3.78
N GLN A 239 5.86 4.28 4.52
CA GLN A 239 6.02 5.01 5.79
C GLN A 239 6.16 6.52 5.55
N ALA A 240 6.95 6.94 4.56
CA ALA A 240 7.17 8.34 4.24
C ALA A 240 5.88 9.06 3.78
N ALA A 241 5.01 8.39 3.02
CA ALA A 241 3.73 8.95 2.57
C ALA A 241 2.78 9.28 3.73
N ALA A 242 2.91 8.59 4.88
CA ALA A 242 2.09 8.83 6.07
C ALA A 242 2.59 9.99 6.95
N PHE A 243 3.76 10.56 6.64
CA PHE A 243 4.32 11.65 7.44
C PHE A 243 3.54 12.95 7.26
N SER A 244 3.44 13.71 8.35
CA SER A 244 2.91 15.08 8.32
C SER A 244 3.94 16.02 7.72
N PHE A 245 3.53 17.23 7.34
CA PHE A 245 4.49 18.24 6.89
C PHE A 245 5.57 18.48 7.96
N GLY A 246 6.83 18.62 7.53
CA GLY A 246 7.97 18.77 8.42
C GLY A 246 9.23 18.12 7.86
N THR A 247 10.32 18.25 8.62
CA THR A 247 11.60 17.62 8.30
C THR A 247 11.82 16.42 9.21
N TYR A 248 12.05 15.26 8.61
CA TYR A 248 12.36 14.01 9.29
C TYR A 248 13.82 13.67 9.04
N THR A 249 14.52 13.24 10.09
CA THR A 249 15.95 12.91 10.02
C THR A 249 16.20 11.52 10.56
N ALA A 250 16.96 10.72 9.82
CA ALA A 250 17.54 9.47 10.27
C ALA A 250 19.05 9.51 10.08
N LYS A 251 19.76 8.63 10.77
CA LYS A 251 21.20 8.47 10.66
C LYS A 251 21.54 7.03 10.34
N VAL A 252 22.22 6.84 9.23
CA VAL A 252 22.83 5.56 8.87
C VAL A 252 24.27 5.55 9.38
N THR A 253 24.62 4.52 10.16
CA THR A 253 25.95 4.31 10.72
C THR A 253 26.61 3.11 10.08
N PHE A 254 27.77 3.32 9.47
CA PHE A 254 28.66 2.30 8.96
C PHE A 254 29.82 2.12 9.93
N SER A 255 30.06 0.91 10.41
CA SER A 255 31.14 0.63 11.39
C SER A 255 31.98 -0.57 10.99
N GLU A 256 33.25 -0.50 11.35
CA GLU A 256 34.16 -1.66 11.35
C GLU A 256 34.07 -2.37 12.70
N ALA A 257 34.06 -3.71 12.73
CA ALA A 257 33.92 -4.44 13.98
C ALA A 257 35.16 -4.37 14.89
N THR A 258 36.34 -4.13 14.31
CA THR A 258 37.65 -4.23 14.97
C THR A 258 38.24 -2.88 15.39
N THR A 259 37.65 -1.77 14.95
CA THR A 259 38.06 -0.43 15.35
C THR A 259 36.85 0.39 15.81
N PRO A 260 37.00 1.37 16.71
CA PRO A 260 35.90 2.24 17.11
C PRO A 260 35.49 3.26 16.02
N ALA A 261 36.04 3.17 14.81
CA ALA A 261 35.73 4.10 13.73
C ALA A 261 34.33 3.81 13.14
N SER A 262 33.54 4.86 13.03
CA SER A 262 32.25 4.81 12.35
C SER A 262 32.09 6.00 11.41
N PHE A 263 31.43 5.75 10.29
CA PHE A 263 31.04 6.76 9.31
C PHE A 263 29.54 6.93 9.38
N THR A 264 29.06 8.17 9.30
CA THR A 264 27.63 8.45 9.36
C THR A 264 27.18 9.19 8.12
N ARG A 265 25.95 8.91 7.69
CA ARG A 265 25.23 9.63 6.64
C ARG A 265 23.86 9.96 7.18
N ASN A 266 23.46 11.22 7.04
CA ASN A 266 22.11 11.61 7.37
C ASN A 266 21.19 11.24 6.19
N VAL A 267 19.98 10.85 6.55
CA VAL A 267 18.85 10.80 5.63
C VAL A 267 17.90 11.88 6.08
N VAL A 268 17.70 12.89 5.24
CA VAL A 268 16.80 14.02 5.49
C VAL A 268 15.63 13.90 4.54
N LEU A 269 14.42 13.81 5.08
CA LEU A 269 13.19 13.82 4.31
C LEU A 269 12.43 15.11 4.63
N ASN A 270 12.36 16.02 3.65
CA ASN A 270 11.56 17.24 3.74
C ASN A 270 10.17 16.99 3.17
N VAL A 271 9.19 16.87 4.04
CA VAL A 271 7.77 16.76 3.69
C VAL A 271 7.20 18.17 3.63
N ASN A 272 7.04 18.68 2.42
CA ASN A 272 6.50 20.00 2.19
C ASN A 272 5.00 20.00 2.48
N THR A 273 4.51 21.11 3.05
CA THR A 273 3.07 21.39 2.98
C THR A 273 2.70 21.50 1.51
N THR A 274 1.71 20.73 1.06
CA THR A 274 1.06 20.99 -0.23
C THR A 274 0.66 22.46 -0.19
N THR A 275 1.27 23.30 -1.01
CA THR A 275 0.89 24.71 -1.04
C THR A 275 -0.57 24.72 -1.48
N ALA A 276 -1.47 25.01 -0.54
CA ALA A 276 -2.90 24.99 -0.78
C ALA A 276 -3.17 25.99 -1.90
N THR A 277 -3.27 25.47 -3.12
CA THR A 277 -3.53 26.30 -4.29
C THR A 277 -4.95 26.80 -4.13
N THR A 278 -5.13 28.11 -4.22
CA THR A 278 -6.47 28.69 -4.21
C THR A 278 -6.84 29.14 -5.59
N ALA A 279 -8.09 28.91 -5.98
CA ALA A 279 -8.62 29.34 -7.27
C ALA A 279 -10.03 29.89 -7.09
N SER A 280 -10.37 30.95 -7.82
CA SER A 280 -11.73 31.50 -7.89
C SER A 280 -12.54 30.91 -9.05
N SER A 281 -11.93 30.07 -9.87
CA SER A 281 -12.59 29.32 -10.94
C SER A 281 -11.79 28.06 -11.26
N LEU A 282 -12.47 27.02 -11.72
CA LEU A 282 -11.87 25.80 -12.24
C LEU A 282 -12.43 25.48 -13.63
N SER A 283 -11.60 24.87 -14.47
CA SER A 283 -11.95 24.53 -15.85
C SER A 283 -11.55 23.08 -16.14
N GLN A 284 -12.46 22.31 -16.73
CA GLN A 284 -12.18 20.95 -17.17
C GLN A 284 -13.06 20.56 -18.36
N PHE A 285 -12.44 20.02 -19.40
CA PHE A 285 -13.13 19.50 -20.60
C PHE A 285 -14.11 20.48 -21.27
N GLY A 286 -13.80 21.79 -21.20
CA GLY A 286 -14.62 22.85 -21.76
C GLY A 286 -15.76 23.32 -20.84
N ILE A 287 -15.80 22.86 -19.60
CA ILE A 287 -16.72 23.31 -18.56
C ILE A 287 -15.95 24.17 -17.56
N ASP A 288 -16.41 25.38 -17.32
CA ASP A 288 -15.85 26.32 -16.33
C ASP A 288 -16.81 26.53 -15.17
N TRP A 289 -16.35 26.31 -13.94
CA TRP A 289 -17.07 26.68 -12.71
C TRP A 289 -16.43 27.94 -12.13
N GLN A 290 -17.18 29.03 -12.08
CA GLN A 290 -16.77 30.28 -11.43
C GLN A 290 -17.32 30.33 -10.01
N PHE A 291 -16.45 30.55 -9.03
CA PHE A 291 -16.81 30.67 -7.62
C PHE A 291 -17.04 32.13 -7.20
N ASP A 292 -17.69 32.33 -6.06
CA ASP A 292 -17.89 33.66 -5.45
C ASP A 292 -16.58 34.28 -4.89
N LYS A 293 -15.63 33.43 -4.51
CA LYS A 293 -14.29 33.80 -4.02
C LYS A 293 -13.27 32.72 -4.36
N ALA A 294 -12.01 32.92 -3.96
CA ALA A 294 -11.01 31.87 -4.05
C ALA A 294 -11.24 30.78 -3.00
N TYR A 295 -11.17 29.51 -3.42
CA TYR A 295 -11.26 28.32 -2.57
C TYR A 295 -9.98 27.51 -2.67
N THR A 296 -9.66 26.74 -1.63
CA THR A 296 -8.59 25.73 -1.70
C THR A 296 -9.00 24.63 -2.66
N VAL A 297 -8.14 24.34 -3.64
CA VAL A 297 -8.37 23.39 -4.73
C VAL A 297 -7.14 22.51 -4.94
N GLY A 298 -7.36 21.41 -5.63
CA GLY A 298 -6.31 20.55 -6.17
C GLY A 298 -6.90 19.49 -7.08
N GLN A 299 -6.07 18.54 -7.49
CA GLN A 299 -6.48 17.45 -8.37
C GLN A 299 -6.27 16.10 -7.67
N PHE A 300 -7.12 15.15 -8.01
CA PHE A 300 -6.88 13.72 -7.75
C PHE A 300 -5.82 13.19 -8.73
N VAL A 301 -5.31 11.99 -8.47
CA VAL A 301 -4.27 11.36 -9.32
C VAL A 301 -4.73 11.18 -10.78
N ASN A 302 -6.03 11.04 -11.03
CA ASN A 302 -6.58 10.95 -12.38
C ASN A 302 -6.70 12.31 -13.10
N GLY A 303 -6.42 13.42 -12.41
CA GLY A 303 -6.51 14.79 -12.92
C GLY A 303 -7.85 15.51 -12.69
N ASP A 304 -8.86 14.83 -12.13
CA ASP A 304 -10.13 15.48 -11.80
C ASP A 304 -9.99 16.46 -10.63
N TRP A 305 -10.77 17.53 -10.64
CA TRP A 305 -10.68 18.57 -9.63
C TRP A 305 -11.42 18.23 -8.34
N TRP A 306 -10.80 18.60 -7.22
CA TRP A 306 -11.49 18.81 -5.95
C TRP A 306 -11.41 20.27 -5.49
N VAL A 307 -12.40 20.66 -4.69
CA VAL A 307 -12.48 21.96 -4.01
C VAL A 307 -12.92 21.74 -2.56
N VAL A 308 -12.30 22.45 -1.60
CA VAL A 308 -12.73 22.40 -0.20
C VAL A 308 -13.98 23.24 -0.04
N GLY A 309 -15.08 22.61 0.35
CA GLY A 309 -16.41 23.20 0.39
C GLY A 309 -16.95 23.50 1.79
N PRO A 310 -18.23 23.93 1.86
CA PRO A 310 -19.16 24.05 0.74
C PRO A 310 -18.72 25.14 -0.25
N VAL A 311 -18.97 24.93 -1.54
CA VAL A 311 -18.56 25.86 -2.60
C VAL A 311 -19.76 26.60 -3.18
N THR A 312 -19.63 27.91 -3.38
CA THR A 312 -20.66 28.74 -4.00
C THR A 312 -20.26 29.06 -5.43
N ILE A 313 -21.00 28.50 -6.39
CA ILE A 313 -20.79 28.69 -7.82
C ILE A 313 -21.71 29.80 -8.32
N THR A 314 -21.12 30.84 -8.90
CA THR A 314 -21.83 32.01 -9.42
C THR A 314 -22.06 31.94 -10.93
N ARG A 315 -21.34 31.06 -11.63
CA ARG A 315 -21.52 30.80 -13.06
C ARG A 315 -20.95 29.43 -13.43
N ILE A 316 -21.65 28.73 -14.32
CA ILE A 316 -21.16 27.56 -15.04
C ILE A 316 -21.12 27.94 -16.53
N THR A 317 -20.03 27.62 -17.22
CA THR A 317 -19.88 27.87 -18.66
C THR A 317 -19.57 26.57 -19.39
N PRO A 318 -20.31 26.21 -20.46
CA PRO A 318 -21.55 26.82 -20.92
C PRO A 318 -22.65 26.77 -19.85
N GLY A 319 -23.46 27.83 -19.76
CA GLY A 319 -24.58 27.87 -18.83
C GLY A 319 -25.67 26.90 -19.22
N SER A 320 -26.42 26.41 -18.22
CA SER A 320 -27.67 25.68 -18.48
C SER A 320 -28.69 26.63 -19.10
N THR A 321 -29.37 26.18 -20.16
CA THR A 321 -30.38 26.99 -20.86
C THR A 321 -31.77 26.55 -20.46
N SER A 322 -32.72 27.49 -20.36
CA SER A 322 -34.15 27.22 -20.23
C SER A 322 -34.90 27.59 -21.52
N GLY A 323 -36.07 26.97 -21.79
CA GLY A 323 -36.93 27.36 -22.92
C GLY A 323 -37.51 26.17 -23.68
N ALA A 324 -37.32 26.15 -25.01
CA ALA A 324 -37.83 25.05 -25.84
C ALA A 324 -37.12 23.70 -25.58
N ARG A 325 -35.92 23.77 -25.03
CA ARG A 325 -35.11 22.62 -24.60
C ARG A 325 -34.13 23.09 -23.53
N GLU A 326 -34.16 22.41 -22.40
CA GLU A 326 -33.21 22.53 -21.32
C GLU A 326 -31.94 21.75 -21.67
N LYS A 327 -30.77 22.39 -21.54
CA LYS A 327 -29.48 21.83 -21.94
C LYS A 327 -28.39 22.16 -20.93
N ASN A 328 -27.26 21.47 -21.05
CA ASN A 328 -26.05 21.69 -20.26
C ASN A 328 -26.33 21.67 -18.75
N GLY A 329 -27.22 20.75 -18.34
CA GLY A 329 -27.58 20.63 -16.95
C GLY A 329 -26.46 20.02 -16.11
N SER A 330 -26.57 20.21 -14.81
CA SER A 330 -25.66 19.59 -13.83
C SER A 330 -26.46 18.93 -12.73
N MET A 331 -25.94 17.83 -12.20
CA MET A 331 -26.56 17.06 -11.12
C MET A 331 -25.57 16.94 -9.96
N ILE A 332 -26.05 17.12 -8.73
CA ILE A 332 -25.30 16.79 -7.52
C ILE A 332 -25.56 15.31 -7.21
N ASN A 333 -24.48 14.54 -7.03
CA ASN A 333 -24.51 13.12 -6.68
C ASN A 333 -25.53 12.33 -7.52
N PRO A 334 -25.36 12.24 -8.87
CA PRO A 334 -26.23 11.42 -9.69
C PRO A 334 -26.32 9.99 -9.13
N SER A 335 -27.44 9.32 -9.34
CA SER A 335 -27.71 8.02 -8.72
C SER A 335 -28.47 7.10 -9.67
N PRO A 336 -28.15 5.79 -9.71
CA PRO A 336 -28.96 4.82 -10.46
C PRO A 336 -30.37 4.64 -9.87
N MET A 337 -30.58 5.01 -8.60
CA MET A 337 -31.92 4.98 -7.99
C MET A 337 -32.91 5.95 -8.66
N ASN A 338 -32.43 6.93 -9.43
CA ASN A 338 -33.27 7.82 -10.23
C ASN A 338 -33.84 7.12 -11.48
N GLY A 339 -33.35 5.92 -11.83
CA GLY A 339 -33.72 5.24 -13.05
C GLY A 339 -33.40 6.09 -14.28
N MET A 340 -34.41 6.39 -15.09
CA MET A 340 -34.27 7.26 -16.27
C MET A 340 -34.42 8.76 -15.97
N SER A 341 -34.77 9.15 -14.74
CA SER A 341 -34.89 10.57 -14.40
C SER A 341 -33.51 11.23 -14.30
N GLN A 342 -33.32 12.34 -15.00
CA GLN A 342 -32.07 13.09 -15.02
C GLN A 342 -32.26 14.60 -15.24
N GLY A 343 -31.23 15.37 -14.89
CA GLY A 343 -31.22 16.84 -14.96
C GLY A 343 -30.33 17.42 -16.06
N TYR A 344 -29.76 16.63 -16.97
CA TYR A 344 -28.77 17.10 -17.97
C TYR A 344 -29.41 17.75 -19.20
N ASP A 345 -30.46 17.13 -19.77
CA ASP A 345 -31.10 17.61 -21.00
C ASP A 345 -32.56 17.17 -21.12
N SER A 346 -33.46 18.06 -21.54
CA SER A 346 -34.89 17.71 -21.68
C SER A 346 -35.25 16.99 -22.98
N SER A 347 -34.32 16.87 -23.93
CA SER A 347 -34.46 16.02 -25.12
C SER A 347 -33.79 14.64 -24.97
N MET A 348 -33.39 14.27 -23.75
CA MET A 348 -32.84 12.95 -23.45
C MET A 348 -33.79 11.84 -23.92
N TYR A 349 -33.21 10.70 -24.35
CA TYR A 349 -33.91 9.48 -24.80
C TYR A 349 -34.70 9.59 -26.12
N GLY A 350 -34.75 10.76 -26.75
CA GLY A 350 -35.39 10.97 -28.06
C GLY A 350 -36.81 10.40 -28.12
N GLN A 351 -37.08 9.49 -29.07
CA GLN A 351 -38.41 8.87 -29.22
C GLN A 351 -38.85 8.00 -28.04
N TYR A 352 -37.93 7.59 -27.16
CA TYR A 352 -38.22 6.74 -26.01
C TYR A 352 -38.52 7.52 -24.73
N ARG A 353 -38.43 8.86 -24.79
CA ARG A 353 -38.67 9.72 -23.65
C ARG A 353 -40.11 9.61 -23.16
N SER A 354 -40.27 9.65 -21.85
CA SER A 354 -41.53 9.70 -21.13
C SER A 354 -41.61 10.97 -20.28
N ALA A 355 -42.83 11.34 -19.88
CA ALA A 355 -43.01 12.45 -18.95
C ALA A 355 -42.33 12.12 -17.61
N GLY A 356 -41.45 13.01 -17.15
CA GLY A 356 -40.69 12.84 -15.91
C GLY A 356 -39.25 12.32 -16.09
N ASP A 357 -38.84 11.93 -17.30
CA ASP A 357 -37.45 11.54 -17.58
C ASP A 357 -36.47 12.72 -17.50
N TYR A 358 -36.97 13.94 -17.75
CA TYR A 358 -36.28 15.17 -17.37
C TYR A 358 -36.92 15.73 -16.12
N ASP A 359 -36.13 15.84 -15.05
CA ASP A 359 -36.54 16.46 -13.80
C ASP A 359 -35.77 17.77 -13.60
N PRO A 360 -36.43 18.94 -13.70
CA PRO A 360 -35.76 20.22 -13.47
C PRO A 360 -35.22 20.37 -12.04
N ALA A 361 -35.74 19.63 -11.05
CA ALA A 361 -35.20 19.65 -9.69
C ALA A 361 -33.83 18.96 -9.60
N LEU A 362 -33.51 18.05 -10.52
CA LEU A 362 -32.19 17.43 -10.63
C LEU A 362 -31.20 18.35 -11.36
N ASN A 363 -31.67 19.30 -12.18
CA ASN A 363 -30.81 20.27 -12.86
C ASN A 363 -30.43 21.45 -11.95
N VAL A 364 -29.41 21.26 -11.12
CA VAL A 364 -28.94 22.30 -10.19
C VAL A 364 -28.21 23.46 -10.88
N ALA A 365 -27.91 23.35 -12.18
CA ALA A 365 -27.25 24.40 -12.96
C ALA A 365 -28.23 25.40 -13.60
N LEU A 366 -29.54 25.15 -13.51
CA LEU A 366 -30.55 26.03 -14.09
C LEU A 366 -30.51 27.41 -13.43
N ASP A 367 -30.43 28.46 -14.25
CA ASP A 367 -30.43 29.87 -13.83
C ASP A 367 -29.31 30.27 -12.84
N VAL A 368 -28.22 29.51 -12.78
CA VAL A 368 -27.04 29.85 -11.96
C VAL A 368 -26.43 31.16 -12.44
N SER A 369 -26.36 32.14 -11.52
CA SER A 369 -25.85 33.48 -11.78
C SER A 369 -25.33 34.13 -10.49
N PRO A 370 -24.61 35.27 -10.52
CA PRO A 370 -24.22 35.97 -9.30
C PRO A 370 -25.39 36.38 -8.40
N SER A 371 -26.58 36.58 -8.96
CA SER A 371 -27.82 36.87 -8.21
C SER A 371 -28.59 35.63 -7.75
N ASN A 372 -28.24 34.46 -8.27
CA ASN A 372 -28.83 33.16 -7.94
C ASN A 372 -27.72 32.08 -7.94
N PRO A 373 -26.78 32.12 -6.97
CA PRO A 373 -25.65 31.22 -6.98
C PRO A 373 -26.05 29.81 -6.52
N LEU A 374 -25.39 28.79 -7.07
CA LEU A 374 -25.51 27.41 -6.63
C LEU A 374 -24.56 27.15 -5.46
N VAL A 375 -25.10 26.74 -4.31
CA VAL A 375 -24.28 26.22 -3.21
C VAL A 375 -24.19 24.70 -3.34
N VAL A 376 -23.00 24.18 -3.60
CA VAL A 376 -22.75 22.73 -3.63
C VAL A 376 -22.26 22.30 -2.24
N PRO A 377 -22.96 21.36 -1.57
CA PRO A 377 -22.58 20.91 -0.24
C PRO A 377 -21.23 20.19 -0.22
N THR A 378 -20.55 20.25 0.91
CA THR A 378 -19.43 19.36 1.23
C THR A 378 -19.85 17.89 1.15
N GLY A 379 -18.95 17.01 0.71
CA GLY A 379 -19.24 15.59 0.53
C GLY A 379 -20.12 15.33 -0.69
N SER A 380 -19.90 16.09 -1.78
CA SER A 380 -20.68 15.96 -3.02
C SER A 380 -19.80 15.92 -4.26
N SER A 381 -20.29 15.30 -5.33
CA SER A 381 -19.81 15.50 -6.69
C SER A 381 -20.85 16.29 -7.48
N LEU A 382 -20.41 17.35 -8.14
CA LEU A 382 -21.19 18.06 -9.14
C LEU A 382 -20.78 17.52 -10.53
N VAL A 383 -21.67 16.77 -11.17
CA VAL A 383 -21.49 16.32 -12.56
C VAL A 383 -22.11 17.34 -13.48
N SER A 384 -21.28 18.05 -14.23
CA SER A 384 -21.69 19.08 -15.18
C SER A 384 -21.54 18.56 -16.61
N THR A 385 -22.47 18.93 -17.49
CA THR A 385 -22.50 18.42 -18.87
C THR A 385 -22.56 19.52 -19.91
N ILE A 386 -22.09 19.23 -21.12
CA ILE A 386 -22.45 19.98 -22.33
C ILE A 386 -23.26 19.06 -23.22
N SER A 387 -24.45 19.51 -23.62
CA SER A 387 -25.33 18.77 -24.52
C SER A 387 -24.86 18.85 -25.98
N VAL A 388 -25.10 17.81 -26.78
CA VAL A 388 -24.93 17.94 -28.24
C VAL A 388 -25.95 18.92 -28.82
N ALA A 389 -25.58 19.56 -29.93
CA ALA A 389 -26.37 20.62 -30.54
C ALA A 389 -27.76 20.15 -31.02
N ALA A 390 -27.83 18.98 -31.66
CA ALA A 390 -29.09 18.39 -32.12
C ALA A 390 -29.92 17.85 -30.95
N ALA A 391 -31.24 18.04 -31.00
CA ALA A 391 -32.17 17.39 -30.07
C ALA A 391 -32.41 15.94 -30.47
N ASP A 392 -32.88 15.14 -29.51
CA ASP A 392 -33.24 13.73 -29.66
C ASP A 392 -32.10 12.85 -30.20
N ALA A 393 -30.85 13.29 -29.98
CA ALA A 393 -29.64 12.61 -30.45
C ALA A 393 -29.24 11.47 -29.50
N ARG A 394 -28.53 10.46 -30.03
CA ARG A 394 -27.91 9.40 -29.24
C ARG A 394 -26.42 9.31 -29.56
N PRO A 395 -25.53 9.67 -28.63
CA PRO A 395 -25.81 10.24 -27.31
C PRO A 395 -26.38 11.67 -27.36
N GLN A 396 -27.05 12.09 -26.28
CA GLN A 396 -27.56 13.45 -26.12
C GLN A 396 -26.55 14.38 -25.41
N VAL A 397 -25.58 13.80 -24.69
CA VAL A 397 -24.50 14.50 -23.99
C VAL A 397 -23.21 14.46 -24.84
N GLN A 398 -22.52 15.60 -24.95
CA GLN A 398 -21.26 15.71 -25.68
C GLN A 398 -20.05 15.44 -24.78
N THR A 399 -20.01 16.08 -23.60
CA THR A 399 -18.92 15.95 -22.62
C THR A 399 -19.49 16.08 -21.22
N ALA A 400 -18.81 15.49 -20.25
CA ALA A 400 -19.09 15.66 -18.82
C ALA A 400 -17.78 15.88 -18.06
N ALA A 401 -17.86 16.61 -16.95
CA ALA A 401 -16.78 16.79 -15.99
C ALA A 401 -17.32 16.69 -14.55
N VAL A 402 -16.46 16.26 -13.63
CA VAL A 402 -16.81 16.05 -12.22
C VAL A 402 -16.03 17.04 -11.38
N LEU A 403 -16.74 17.85 -10.59
CA LEU A 403 -16.15 18.66 -9.52
C LEU A 403 -16.49 18.02 -8.18
N THR A 404 -15.50 17.54 -7.45
CA THR A 404 -15.71 16.95 -6.11
C THR A 404 -15.52 18.00 -5.02
N VAL A 405 -16.48 18.11 -4.11
CA VAL A 405 -16.49 19.06 -3.01
C VAL A 405 -16.17 18.33 -1.71
N LEU A 406 -14.98 18.58 -1.15
CA LEU A 406 -14.44 17.89 0.02
C LEU A 406 -14.52 18.76 1.28
N ASP A 407 -14.41 18.14 2.45
CA ASP A 407 -14.33 18.82 3.76
C ASP A 407 -12.92 19.32 4.08
N ALA A 408 -11.90 18.65 3.53
CA ALA A 408 -10.50 19.01 3.62
C ALA A 408 -9.77 18.69 2.30
N PRO A 409 -8.56 19.22 2.06
CA PRO A 409 -7.73 18.83 0.92
C PRO A 409 -7.55 17.31 0.85
N ALA A 410 -7.64 16.74 -0.36
CA ALA A 410 -7.30 15.33 -0.57
C ALA A 410 -5.78 15.12 -0.38
N PRO A 411 -5.35 14.00 0.22
CA PRO A 411 -3.95 13.60 0.20
C PRO A 411 -3.39 13.52 -1.23
N ALA A 412 -2.09 13.80 -1.41
CA ALA A 412 -1.45 13.63 -2.71
C ALA A 412 -1.55 12.17 -3.18
N GLY A 413 -1.80 11.97 -4.48
CA GLY A 413 -1.98 10.64 -5.07
C GLY A 413 -3.35 10.00 -4.81
N SER A 414 -4.29 10.67 -4.14
CA SER A 414 -5.63 10.13 -3.92
C SER A 414 -6.42 9.96 -5.22
N PHE A 415 -7.11 8.82 -5.35
CA PHE A 415 -8.14 8.64 -6.36
C PHE A 415 -9.39 9.45 -6.02
N ARG A 416 -10.13 9.86 -7.05
CA ARG A 416 -11.40 10.53 -6.86
C ARG A 416 -12.42 9.52 -6.29
N PRO A 417 -13.20 9.86 -5.25
CA PRO A 417 -14.33 9.03 -4.85
C PRO A 417 -15.37 8.95 -5.97
N PRO A 418 -16.24 7.92 -6.03
CA PRO A 418 -17.20 7.76 -7.11
C PRO A 418 -18.05 9.02 -7.33
N TYR A 419 -18.33 9.38 -8.58
CA TYR A 419 -19.19 10.55 -8.86
C TYR A 419 -20.65 10.28 -8.47
N SER A 420 -21.06 9.00 -8.49
CA SER A 420 -22.41 8.54 -8.14
C SER A 420 -22.60 8.45 -6.63
N GLY A 421 -23.84 8.63 -6.18
CA GLY A 421 -24.22 8.47 -4.77
C GLY A 421 -23.65 9.53 -3.83
N SER A 422 -23.94 9.41 -2.54
CA SER A 422 -23.56 10.42 -1.52
C SER A 422 -22.28 10.10 -0.76
N ASP A 423 -21.74 8.88 -0.85
CA ASP A 423 -20.44 8.58 -0.24
C ASP A 423 -19.33 9.24 -1.07
N LYS A 424 -18.57 10.12 -0.44
CA LYS A 424 -17.40 10.81 -1.02
C LYS A 424 -16.15 10.60 -0.18
N THR A 425 -16.12 9.52 0.59
CA THR A 425 -14.93 9.10 1.34
C THR A 425 -13.81 8.78 0.35
N ILE A 426 -12.65 9.40 0.56
CA ILE A 426 -11.44 9.07 -0.19
C ILE A 426 -10.91 7.73 0.33
N ARG A 427 -11.20 6.65 -0.40
CA ARG A 427 -10.84 5.29 -0.01
C ARG A 427 -9.45 4.87 -0.50
N PHE A 428 -9.02 5.41 -1.65
CA PHE A 428 -7.86 4.89 -2.37
C PHE A 428 -6.80 5.95 -2.68
N ASN A 429 -5.55 5.50 -2.79
CA ASN A 429 -4.37 6.29 -3.15
C ASN A 429 -3.47 5.49 -4.09
N GLU A 430 -2.77 6.16 -5.00
CA GLU A 430 -1.88 5.51 -5.98
C GLU A 430 -0.75 4.70 -5.32
N SER A 431 -0.35 5.04 -4.10
CA SER A 431 0.61 4.25 -3.32
C SER A 431 0.12 2.83 -2.97
N GLN A 432 -1.18 2.55 -3.12
CA GLN A 432 -1.76 1.21 -2.92
C GLN A 432 -1.71 0.35 -4.19
N LEU A 433 -1.38 0.91 -5.35
CA LEU A 433 -1.34 0.17 -6.60
C LEU A 433 -0.24 -0.91 -6.55
N ASP A 434 -0.67 -2.17 -6.64
CA ASP A 434 0.22 -3.32 -6.75
C ASP A 434 0.31 -3.81 -8.20
N THR A 435 1.36 -3.36 -8.90
CA THR A 435 1.63 -3.75 -10.29
C THR A 435 2.14 -5.18 -10.42
N SER A 436 2.44 -5.88 -9.31
CA SER A 436 2.91 -7.28 -9.37
C SER A 436 1.83 -8.26 -9.83
N PHE A 437 0.55 -7.88 -9.77
CA PHE A 437 -0.56 -8.62 -10.36
C PHE A 437 -0.65 -8.52 -11.88
N LEU A 438 0.06 -7.55 -12.49
CA LEU A 438 0.06 -7.37 -13.95
C LEU A 438 1.06 -8.32 -14.60
N ALA A 439 0.62 -8.99 -15.65
CA ALA A 439 1.49 -9.82 -16.46
C ALA A 439 2.50 -8.98 -17.27
N LYS A 440 3.43 -9.70 -17.92
CA LYS A 440 4.45 -9.16 -18.83
C LYS A 440 4.38 -9.88 -20.16
N LEU A 441 3.22 -9.79 -20.81
CA LEU A 441 3.00 -10.40 -22.12
C LEU A 441 3.86 -9.70 -23.17
N SER A 442 4.72 -10.45 -23.87
CA SER A 442 5.59 -9.89 -24.90
C SER A 442 4.77 -9.30 -26.06
N PRO A 443 5.14 -8.11 -26.56
CA PRO A 443 4.56 -7.55 -27.79
C PRO A 443 5.08 -8.25 -29.06
N THR A 444 6.02 -9.20 -28.95
CA THR A 444 6.67 -9.82 -30.10
C THR A 444 5.68 -10.61 -30.95
N GLY A 445 5.58 -10.27 -32.24
CA GLY A 445 4.68 -10.95 -33.18
C GLY A 445 3.22 -10.51 -33.10
N ILE A 446 2.91 -9.48 -32.30
CA ILE A 446 1.58 -8.88 -32.20
C ILE A 446 1.48 -7.71 -33.19
N THR A 447 0.49 -7.74 -34.07
CA THR A 447 0.30 -6.70 -35.09
C THR A 447 -0.26 -5.42 -34.45
N GLU A 448 0.44 -4.29 -34.61
CA GLU A 448 0.01 -2.90 -34.34
C GLU A 448 -1.12 -2.76 -33.29
N PRO A 449 -0.85 -3.04 -32.00
CA PRO A 449 -1.83 -2.81 -30.96
C PRO A 449 -2.17 -1.32 -30.87
N VAL A 450 -3.33 -1.00 -30.29
CA VAL A 450 -3.66 0.39 -29.93
C VAL A 450 -2.53 0.97 -29.09
N THR A 451 -2.10 2.19 -29.43
CA THR A 451 -0.97 2.81 -28.72
C THR A 451 -1.36 3.14 -27.28
N MET A 452 -0.37 3.22 -26.38
CA MET A 452 -0.61 3.58 -24.98
C MET A 452 -1.35 4.92 -24.86
N GLY A 453 -0.94 5.96 -25.62
CA GLY A 453 -1.60 7.26 -25.60
C GLY A 453 -3.04 7.26 -26.12
N GLU A 454 -3.36 6.42 -27.12
CA GLU A 454 -4.75 6.22 -27.55
C GLU A 454 -5.59 5.55 -26.48
N ALA A 455 -5.05 4.52 -25.81
CA ALA A 455 -5.72 3.85 -24.71
C ALA A 455 -5.92 4.79 -23.50
N GLU A 456 -4.89 5.55 -23.12
CA GLU A 456 -4.98 6.58 -22.09
C GLU A 456 -6.11 7.58 -22.38
N ARG A 457 -6.28 7.98 -23.66
CA ARG A 457 -7.34 8.91 -24.06
C ARG A 457 -8.74 8.32 -23.91
N MET A 458 -8.92 7.00 -24.04
CA MET A 458 -10.23 6.34 -23.87
C MET A 458 -10.81 6.52 -22.46
N PHE A 459 -9.93 6.72 -21.45
CA PHE A 459 -10.29 6.81 -20.03
C PHE A 459 -9.90 8.14 -19.39
N GLU A 460 -9.46 9.11 -20.19
CA GLU A 460 -9.06 10.46 -19.71
C GLU A 460 -10.21 11.21 -19.04
N ARG A 461 -11.44 11.01 -19.52
CA ARG A 461 -12.62 11.76 -19.11
C ARG A 461 -13.61 10.83 -18.39
N PRO A 462 -14.39 11.35 -17.42
CA PRO A 462 -15.27 10.53 -16.62
C PRO A 462 -16.36 9.85 -17.47
N TRP A 463 -16.54 8.55 -17.27
CA TRP A 463 -17.65 7.80 -17.84
C TRP A 463 -18.86 7.93 -16.91
N ILE A 464 -19.98 8.47 -17.40
CA ILE A 464 -21.22 8.56 -16.62
C ILE A 464 -22.22 7.50 -17.14
N ASP A 465 -22.54 6.55 -16.28
CA ASP A 465 -23.22 5.28 -16.61
C ASP A 465 -24.26 4.87 -15.54
N HIS A 466 -24.71 5.85 -14.75
CA HIS A 466 -25.67 5.63 -13.65
C HIS A 466 -27.10 5.40 -14.16
N VAL A 467 -27.46 5.80 -15.38
CA VAL A 467 -28.78 5.48 -15.95
C VAL A 467 -28.79 4.01 -16.40
N PRO A 468 -29.72 3.18 -15.87
CA PRO A 468 -29.72 1.76 -16.13
C PRO A 468 -30.19 1.41 -17.55
N LEU A 469 -29.91 0.17 -17.96
CA LEU A 469 -30.38 -0.44 -19.19
C LEU A 469 -29.83 0.22 -20.48
N TRP A 470 -30.24 -0.31 -21.63
CA TRP A 470 -29.77 0.15 -22.94
C TRP A 470 -30.03 1.65 -23.23
N VAL A 471 -30.91 2.30 -22.47
CA VAL A 471 -31.21 3.74 -22.60
C VAL A 471 -30.10 4.62 -22.02
N GLY A 472 -29.24 4.10 -21.13
CA GLY A 472 -28.06 4.80 -20.60
C GLY A 472 -27.14 5.37 -21.69
N ARG A 473 -27.14 4.73 -22.86
CA ARG A 473 -26.52 5.19 -24.12
C ARG A 473 -26.75 6.67 -24.45
N TYR A 474 -27.92 7.23 -24.10
CA TYR A 474 -28.21 8.63 -24.35
C TYR A 474 -27.41 9.59 -23.43
N ILE A 475 -27.06 9.17 -22.22
CA ILE A 475 -26.29 10.00 -21.28
C ILE A 475 -24.77 9.86 -21.46
N HIS A 476 -24.30 8.78 -22.10
CA HIS A 476 -22.87 8.54 -22.36
C HIS A 476 -22.25 9.73 -23.11
N PRO A 477 -21.38 10.53 -22.49
CA PRO A 477 -20.87 11.72 -23.15
C PRO A 477 -20.00 11.32 -24.34
N ALA A 478 -20.38 11.75 -25.54
CA ALA A 478 -19.80 11.27 -26.79
C ALA A 478 -18.27 11.47 -26.91
N THR A 479 -17.69 12.41 -26.16
CA THR A 479 -16.24 12.67 -26.12
C THR A 479 -15.52 12.01 -24.94
N ASN A 480 -16.26 11.45 -23.98
CA ASN A 480 -15.72 10.78 -22.80
C ASN A 480 -15.67 9.27 -22.98
N MET A 481 -16.76 8.67 -23.49
CA MET A 481 -16.91 7.23 -23.61
C MET A 481 -17.68 6.85 -24.89
N PRO A 482 -17.55 5.62 -25.39
CA PRO A 482 -18.35 5.16 -26.52
C PRO A 482 -19.84 5.07 -26.18
N ASP A 483 -20.68 5.22 -27.21
CA ASP A 483 -22.14 5.10 -27.07
C ASP A 483 -22.59 3.65 -26.83
N TYR A 484 -22.00 2.67 -27.53
CA TYR A 484 -22.51 1.30 -27.58
C TYR A 484 -21.65 0.28 -26.85
N GLY A 485 -22.29 -0.73 -26.25
CA GLY A 485 -21.65 -1.69 -25.35
C GLY A 485 -20.49 -2.48 -25.98
N ARG A 486 -20.53 -2.76 -27.29
CA ARG A 486 -19.39 -3.38 -27.98
C ARG A 486 -18.14 -2.51 -27.92
N GLU A 487 -18.23 -1.24 -28.33
CA GLU A 487 -17.10 -0.31 -28.30
C GLU A 487 -16.64 -0.02 -26.87
N ILE A 488 -17.55 0.00 -25.91
CA ILE A 488 -17.18 0.14 -24.50
C ILE A 488 -16.35 -1.06 -24.05
N THR A 489 -16.81 -2.26 -24.39
CA THR A 489 -16.09 -3.52 -24.13
C THR A 489 -14.74 -3.56 -24.86
N ASP A 490 -14.66 -3.07 -26.10
CA ASP A 490 -13.41 -2.93 -26.85
C ASP A 490 -12.42 -2.05 -26.10
N ASN A 491 -12.81 -0.84 -25.68
CA ASN A 491 -11.94 0.05 -24.92
C ASN A 491 -11.45 -0.63 -23.63
N VAL A 492 -12.34 -1.31 -22.91
CA VAL A 492 -12.01 -2.06 -21.68
C VAL A 492 -11.04 -3.20 -21.97
N SER A 493 -11.27 -3.94 -23.05
CA SER A 493 -10.38 -5.01 -23.53
C SER A 493 -9.00 -4.48 -23.93
N VAL A 494 -8.92 -3.33 -24.60
CA VAL A 494 -7.66 -2.64 -24.93
C VAL A 494 -6.88 -2.30 -23.66
N ALA A 495 -7.50 -1.59 -22.71
CA ALA A 495 -6.80 -1.20 -21.48
C ALA A 495 -6.34 -2.41 -20.67
N SER A 496 -7.24 -3.38 -20.49
CA SER A 496 -6.96 -4.59 -19.69
C SER A 496 -5.74 -5.33 -20.23
N ILE A 497 -5.62 -5.49 -21.55
CA ILE A 497 -4.52 -6.26 -22.13
C ILE A 497 -3.23 -5.45 -22.25
N LEU A 498 -3.30 -4.16 -22.59
CA LEU A 498 -2.10 -3.29 -22.64
C LEU A 498 -1.43 -3.16 -21.27
N LEU A 499 -2.21 -3.07 -20.19
CA LEU A 499 -1.68 -3.07 -18.82
C LEU A 499 -0.99 -4.39 -18.44
N ASN A 500 -1.33 -5.48 -19.11
CA ASN A 500 -0.71 -6.81 -18.95
C ASN A 500 0.42 -7.09 -19.97
N MET A 501 0.72 -6.17 -20.89
CA MET A 501 1.87 -6.30 -21.79
C MET A 501 3.17 -5.86 -21.12
N ASP A 502 4.32 -6.26 -21.67
CA ASP A 502 5.66 -6.00 -21.13
C ASP A 502 6.14 -4.54 -21.35
N TYR A 503 5.33 -3.57 -20.90
CA TYR A 503 5.70 -2.17 -20.72
C TYR A 503 6.20 -1.94 -19.30
N THR A 504 7.02 -0.92 -19.10
CA THR A 504 7.46 -0.48 -17.77
C THR A 504 6.29 0.10 -16.98
N ASP A 505 6.38 0.07 -15.65
CA ASP A 505 5.34 0.64 -14.76
C ASP A 505 5.14 2.14 -15.03
N ALA A 506 6.20 2.86 -15.37
CA ALA A 506 6.13 4.28 -15.74
C ALA A 506 5.35 4.51 -17.04
N GLU A 507 5.50 3.63 -18.04
CA GLU A 507 4.73 3.71 -19.30
C GLU A 507 3.25 3.33 -19.09
N LYS A 508 2.95 2.47 -18.12
CA LYS A 508 1.58 2.05 -17.80
C LYS A 508 0.84 3.03 -16.89
N HIS A 509 1.55 3.84 -16.10
CA HIS A 509 0.99 4.56 -14.96
C HIS A 509 -0.27 5.37 -15.29
N THR A 510 -0.24 6.19 -16.35
CA THR A 510 -1.39 7.02 -16.73
C THR A 510 -2.62 6.19 -17.09
N LEU A 511 -2.43 5.13 -17.89
CA LEU A 511 -3.53 4.21 -18.25
C LEU A 511 -4.04 3.47 -17.02
N LEU A 512 -3.14 3.00 -16.15
CA LEU A 512 -3.47 2.26 -14.94
C LEU A 512 -4.36 3.10 -14.03
N VAL A 513 -3.93 4.34 -13.73
CA VAL A 513 -4.69 5.28 -12.90
C VAL A 513 -6.08 5.54 -13.49
N ARG A 514 -6.17 5.82 -14.78
CA ARG A 514 -7.46 6.13 -15.43
C ARG A 514 -8.40 4.93 -15.47
N PHE A 515 -7.87 3.73 -15.72
CA PHE A 515 -8.66 2.50 -15.75
C PHE A 515 -9.13 2.07 -14.36
N VAL A 516 -8.28 2.22 -13.34
CA VAL A 516 -8.65 2.01 -11.93
C VAL A 516 -9.73 3.00 -11.48
N GLN A 517 -9.61 4.27 -11.87
CA GLN A 517 -10.64 5.28 -11.57
C GLN A 517 -12.01 4.91 -12.16
N LEU A 518 -12.05 4.36 -13.37
CA LEU A 518 -13.28 3.84 -13.96
C LEU A 518 -13.87 2.70 -13.10
N GLY A 519 -13.03 1.76 -12.64
CA GLY A 519 -13.46 0.70 -11.73
C GLY A 519 -14.08 1.22 -10.44
N ILE A 520 -13.49 2.27 -9.84
CA ILE A 520 -14.02 2.94 -8.65
C ILE A 520 -15.40 3.57 -8.94
N ASP A 521 -15.55 4.27 -10.06
CA ASP A 521 -16.82 4.90 -10.43
C ASP A 521 -17.93 3.88 -10.67
N LEU A 522 -17.64 2.80 -11.41
CA LEU A 522 -18.61 1.74 -11.69
C LEU A 522 -18.99 0.99 -10.42
N TYR A 523 -18.03 0.73 -9.52
CA TYR A 523 -18.34 0.14 -8.23
C TYR A 523 -19.22 1.06 -7.37
N GLY A 524 -18.97 2.37 -7.38
CA GLY A 524 -19.82 3.33 -6.69
C GLY A 524 -21.26 3.42 -7.22
N ILE A 525 -21.51 3.06 -8.49
CA ILE A 525 -22.87 2.90 -9.00
C ILE A 525 -23.54 1.67 -8.37
N LEU A 526 -22.83 0.55 -8.23
CA LEU A 526 -23.36 -0.66 -7.58
C LEU A 526 -23.71 -0.39 -6.12
N GLU A 527 -22.80 0.24 -5.38
CA GLU A 527 -22.99 0.61 -3.98
C GLU A 527 -24.14 1.60 -3.76
N ASP A 528 -24.51 2.36 -4.78
CA ASP A 528 -25.62 3.32 -4.77
C ASP A 528 -26.93 2.73 -5.35
N GLY A 529 -27.09 1.40 -5.32
CA GLY A 529 -28.32 0.71 -5.72
C GLY A 529 -28.42 0.40 -7.22
N GLY A 530 -27.28 0.26 -7.89
CA GLY A 530 -27.17 0.00 -9.33
C GLY A 530 -27.07 -1.47 -9.70
N GLU A 531 -27.53 -2.42 -8.88
CA GLU A 531 -27.27 -3.87 -9.07
C GLU A 531 -27.85 -4.42 -10.38
N ASN A 532 -28.84 -3.71 -10.96
CA ASN A 532 -29.48 -4.03 -12.22
C ASN A 532 -29.16 -3.03 -13.36
N ASN A 533 -28.13 -2.19 -13.21
CA ASN A 533 -27.76 -1.23 -14.26
C ASN A 533 -27.31 -1.93 -15.54
N TRP A 534 -26.55 -3.03 -15.41
CA TRP A 534 -25.88 -3.72 -16.52
C TRP A 534 -26.33 -5.17 -16.68
N ILE A 535 -27.63 -5.42 -16.52
CA ILE A 535 -28.24 -6.74 -16.81
C ILE A 535 -27.94 -7.21 -18.25
N PRO A 536 -28.05 -8.51 -18.56
CA PRO A 536 -27.80 -8.98 -19.91
C PRO A 536 -28.76 -8.36 -20.93
N SER A 537 -28.18 -7.69 -21.92
CA SER A 537 -28.92 -6.92 -22.92
C SER A 537 -28.19 -6.93 -24.25
N ALA A 538 -28.00 -8.12 -24.81
CA ALA A 538 -27.36 -8.32 -26.10
C ALA A 538 -26.02 -7.54 -26.19
N GLY A 539 -25.85 -6.71 -27.20
CA GLY A 539 -24.65 -5.87 -27.37
C GLY A 539 -24.59 -4.58 -26.55
N HIS A 540 -25.54 -4.31 -25.64
CA HIS A 540 -25.68 -2.97 -25.05
C HIS A 540 -24.86 -2.71 -23.77
N LEU A 541 -24.77 -3.68 -22.85
CA LEU A 541 -24.36 -3.42 -21.46
C LEU A 541 -23.09 -4.17 -21.01
N ASN A 542 -22.32 -4.68 -21.97
CA ASN A 542 -21.07 -5.39 -21.73
C ASN A 542 -19.93 -4.41 -21.33
N GLY A 543 -18.92 -4.92 -20.63
CA GLY A 543 -17.64 -4.25 -20.35
C GLY A 543 -17.55 -3.56 -18.99
N ARG A 544 -18.45 -3.85 -18.03
CA ARG A 544 -18.45 -3.17 -16.71
C ARG A 544 -17.91 -4.01 -15.58
N LYS A 545 -17.90 -5.33 -15.74
CA LYS A 545 -17.36 -6.22 -14.70
C LYS A 545 -15.84 -6.10 -14.59
N MET A 546 -15.14 -6.10 -15.73
CA MET A 546 -13.68 -6.10 -15.75
C MET A 546 -13.04 -4.89 -15.05
N PRO A 547 -13.44 -3.63 -15.29
CA PRO A 547 -12.80 -2.49 -14.62
C PRO A 547 -12.93 -2.53 -13.09
N ILE A 548 -14.09 -2.96 -12.57
CA ILE A 548 -14.31 -3.08 -11.11
C ILE A 548 -13.40 -4.17 -10.53
N LEU A 549 -13.42 -5.36 -11.13
CA LEU A 549 -12.61 -6.49 -10.69
C LEU A 549 -11.12 -6.15 -10.76
N PHE A 550 -10.67 -5.56 -11.87
CA PHE A 550 -9.29 -5.13 -12.07
C PHE A 550 -8.85 -4.13 -10.99
N ALA A 551 -9.65 -3.08 -10.75
CA ALA A 551 -9.37 -2.09 -9.73
C ALA A 551 -9.29 -2.72 -8.33
N GLY A 552 -10.22 -3.62 -7.99
CA GLY A 552 -10.20 -4.35 -6.72
C GLY A 552 -8.93 -5.17 -6.52
N ILE A 553 -8.45 -5.85 -7.57
CA ILE A 553 -7.21 -6.64 -7.53
C ILE A 553 -5.99 -5.73 -7.27
N VAL A 554 -5.79 -4.71 -8.09
CA VAL A 554 -4.57 -3.88 -8.01
C VAL A 554 -4.57 -2.90 -6.84
N LEU A 555 -5.73 -2.58 -6.25
CA LEU A 555 -5.85 -1.80 -5.02
C LEU A 555 -5.86 -2.67 -3.75
N GLY A 556 -5.96 -3.99 -3.88
CA GLY A 556 -6.12 -4.91 -2.76
C GLY A 556 -7.46 -4.77 -2.01
N ASP A 557 -8.52 -4.34 -2.72
CA ASP A 557 -9.85 -4.15 -2.14
C ASP A 557 -10.70 -5.43 -2.27
N PRO A 558 -11.09 -6.07 -1.14
CA PRO A 558 -11.83 -7.34 -1.17
C PRO A 558 -13.28 -7.18 -1.65
N ASP A 559 -13.90 -6.04 -1.44
CA ASP A 559 -15.31 -5.84 -1.81
C ASP A 559 -15.42 -5.69 -3.34
N MET A 560 -14.52 -4.92 -3.95
CA MET A 560 -14.42 -4.79 -5.40
C MET A 560 -13.91 -6.07 -6.09
N SER A 561 -12.94 -6.77 -5.50
CA SER A 561 -12.40 -8.00 -6.11
C SER A 561 -13.32 -9.21 -5.98
N SER A 562 -14.34 -9.15 -5.11
CA SER A 562 -15.29 -10.24 -4.88
C SER A 562 -16.66 -10.05 -5.57
N ILE A 563 -16.84 -9.03 -6.41
CA ILE A 563 -18.11 -8.77 -7.11
C ILE A 563 -18.64 -9.95 -7.94
N GLY A 564 -17.78 -10.87 -8.38
CA GLY A 564 -18.20 -12.08 -9.09
C GLY A 564 -18.93 -13.11 -8.22
N PHE A 565 -18.83 -13.00 -6.90
CA PHE A 565 -19.46 -13.91 -5.94
C PHE A 565 -20.78 -13.37 -5.38
N ASP A 566 -21.14 -12.12 -5.65
CA ASP A 566 -22.39 -11.53 -5.19
C ASP A 566 -23.52 -11.90 -6.17
N PRO A 567 -24.48 -12.77 -5.77
CA PRO A 567 -25.56 -13.20 -6.66
C PRO A 567 -26.62 -12.11 -6.89
N THR A 568 -26.53 -10.98 -6.20
CA THR A 568 -27.45 -9.84 -6.39
C THR A 568 -27.01 -8.94 -7.52
N LEU A 569 -25.72 -8.95 -7.87
CA LEU A 569 -25.16 -8.16 -8.95
C LEU A 569 -25.37 -8.87 -10.29
N GLN A 570 -25.72 -8.10 -11.33
CA GLN A 570 -25.87 -8.62 -12.68
C GLN A 570 -24.97 -7.89 -13.66
N PHE A 571 -24.18 -8.67 -14.39
CA PHE A 571 -23.34 -8.20 -15.48
C PHE A 571 -23.78 -8.85 -16.79
N SER A 572 -23.76 -8.07 -17.86
CA SER A 572 -24.20 -8.50 -19.18
C SER A 572 -23.31 -9.61 -19.74
N GLU A 573 -22.02 -9.59 -19.38
CA GLU A 573 -21.04 -10.62 -19.69
C GLU A 573 -21.49 -12.00 -19.17
N ASP A 574 -21.85 -12.09 -17.89
CA ASP A 574 -22.21 -13.36 -17.26
C ASP A 574 -23.64 -13.77 -17.61
N GLY A 575 -24.59 -12.83 -17.55
CA GLY A 575 -26.00 -13.12 -17.77
C GLY A 575 -26.35 -13.54 -19.20
N GLN A 576 -25.39 -13.49 -20.14
CA GLN A 576 -25.56 -13.93 -21.52
C GLN A 576 -24.87 -15.25 -21.83
N THR A 577 -24.01 -15.79 -20.97
CA THR A 577 -23.34 -17.08 -21.21
C THR A 577 -23.75 -18.12 -20.19
N PHE A 578 -23.91 -19.36 -20.64
CA PHE A 578 -24.44 -20.46 -19.83
C PHE A 578 -23.94 -21.82 -20.35
N TYR A 579 -23.94 -22.84 -19.50
CA TYR A 579 -23.90 -24.23 -19.99
C TYR A 579 -25.32 -24.72 -20.26
N VAL A 580 -25.55 -25.27 -21.45
CA VAL A 580 -26.82 -25.94 -21.76
C VAL A 580 -27.05 -27.08 -20.77
N ALA A 581 -28.19 -27.09 -20.09
CA ALA A 581 -28.52 -28.09 -19.08
C ALA A 581 -29.83 -28.83 -19.40
N GLU A 582 -29.95 -30.09 -18.95
CA GLU A 582 -31.25 -30.76 -18.86
C GLU A 582 -31.96 -30.26 -17.59
N THR A 583 -32.89 -29.32 -17.76
CA THR A 583 -33.57 -28.63 -16.64
C THR A 583 -34.71 -29.44 -16.04
N SER A 584 -35.25 -30.39 -16.81
CA SER A 584 -36.15 -31.45 -16.32
C SER A 584 -36.09 -32.63 -17.30
N PRO A 585 -36.51 -33.85 -16.92
CA PRO A 585 -36.37 -35.04 -17.78
C PRO A 585 -36.91 -34.83 -19.21
N GLY A 586 -36.01 -34.90 -20.20
CA GLY A 586 -36.30 -34.69 -21.62
C GLY A 586 -36.51 -33.23 -22.05
N VAL A 587 -36.27 -32.26 -21.15
CA VAL A 587 -36.40 -30.83 -21.39
C VAL A 587 -35.06 -30.15 -21.15
N TYR A 588 -34.55 -29.53 -22.21
CA TYR A 588 -33.25 -28.88 -22.21
C TYR A 588 -33.43 -27.37 -22.18
N ASN A 589 -32.63 -26.70 -21.35
CA ASN A 589 -32.64 -25.25 -21.16
C ASN A 589 -34.05 -24.66 -21.01
N TYR A 590 -34.83 -25.21 -20.09
CA TYR A 590 -36.22 -24.81 -19.79
C TYR A 590 -37.21 -24.97 -20.97
N GLY A 591 -36.84 -25.72 -22.01
CA GLY A 591 -37.64 -25.90 -23.22
C GLY A 591 -37.43 -24.80 -24.26
N TYR A 592 -36.42 -23.94 -24.09
CA TYR A 592 -36.10 -22.83 -24.97
C TYR A 592 -34.83 -23.10 -25.81
N GLY A 593 -34.58 -22.27 -26.81
CA GLY A 593 -33.37 -22.31 -27.64
C GLY A 593 -33.22 -23.47 -28.62
N GLY A 594 -34.09 -24.48 -28.57
CA GLY A 594 -34.05 -25.63 -29.47
C GLY A 594 -32.98 -26.67 -29.11
N TYR A 595 -32.43 -26.61 -27.90
CA TYR A 595 -31.42 -27.55 -27.42
C TYR A 595 -31.98 -28.97 -27.22
N ASN A 596 -31.07 -29.94 -27.20
CA ASN A 596 -31.40 -31.37 -27.05
C ASN A 596 -30.27 -32.07 -26.28
N ALA A 597 -30.40 -33.38 -26.04
CA ALA A 597 -29.43 -34.17 -25.27
C ALA A 597 -27.96 -33.99 -25.72
N SER A 598 -27.69 -33.82 -27.01
CA SER A 598 -26.33 -33.65 -27.52
C SER A 598 -25.69 -32.31 -27.18
N HIS A 599 -26.49 -31.34 -26.72
CA HIS A 599 -26.02 -30.01 -26.36
C HIS A 599 -25.69 -29.89 -24.87
N VAL A 600 -26.09 -30.83 -24.01
CA VAL A 600 -25.87 -30.73 -22.56
C VAL A 600 -24.37 -30.57 -22.24
N GLY A 601 -24.03 -29.60 -21.40
CA GLY A 601 -22.66 -29.23 -21.03
C GLY A 601 -21.96 -28.30 -22.02
N MET A 602 -22.60 -27.94 -23.14
CA MET A 602 -22.05 -26.99 -24.10
C MET A 602 -22.11 -25.56 -23.56
N ALA A 603 -20.97 -24.87 -23.51
CA ALA A 603 -20.93 -23.44 -23.23
C ALA A 603 -21.61 -22.68 -24.38
N GLU A 604 -22.58 -21.85 -24.08
CA GLU A 604 -23.50 -21.24 -25.04
C GLU A 604 -23.82 -19.80 -24.66
N TRP A 605 -24.34 -19.06 -25.65
CA TRP A 605 -24.73 -17.66 -25.49
C TRP A 605 -26.21 -17.45 -25.81
N GLY A 606 -26.83 -16.58 -25.01
CA GLY A 606 -28.18 -16.09 -25.19
C GLY A 606 -28.24 -14.58 -24.98
N THR A 607 -29.04 -13.90 -25.80
CA THR A 607 -29.15 -12.43 -25.85
C THR A 607 -29.47 -11.79 -24.48
N ALA A 608 -30.14 -12.54 -23.61
CA ALA A 608 -30.52 -12.12 -22.27
C ALA A 608 -30.76 -13.34 -21.35
N HIS A 609 -29.91 -14.37 -21.45
CA HIS A 609 -30.19 -15.71 -20.90
C HIS A 609 -30.70 -15.71 -19.45
N SER A 610 -30.02 -15.01 -18.53
CA SER A 610 -30.38 -15.05 -17.10
C SER A 610 -31.73 -14.39 -16.77
N VAL A 611 -32.23 -13.49 -17.62
CA VAL A 611 -33.50 -12.76 -17.40
C VAL A 611 -34.61 -13.17 -18.37
N LYS A 612 -34.26 -13.70 -19.54
CA LYS A 612 -35.19 -14.09 -20.61
C LYS A 612 -34.65 -15.29 -21.39
N PRO A 613 -34.57 -16.49 -20.78
CA PRO A 613 -34.07 -17.69 -21.45
C PRO A 613 -34.93 -18.11 -22.65
N SER A 614 -36.20 -17.65 -22.72
CA SER A 614 -37.05 -17.86 -23.89
C SER A 614 -36.58 -17.18 -25.17
N ALA A 615 -35.62 -16.26 -25.07
CA ALA A 615 -35.00 -15.60 -26.22
C ALA A 615 -33.73 -16.32 -26.70
N ASP A 616 -33.29 -17.37 -26.00
CA ASP A 616 -32.15 -18.17 -26.43
C ASP A 616 -32.45 -18.82 -27.78
N ILE A 617 -31.42 -18.99 -28.59
CA ILE A 617 -31.51 -19.63 -29.90
C ILE A 617 -30.18 -20.33 -30.19
N GLN A 618 -30.20 -21.64 -30.40
CA GLN A 618 -28.97 -22.38 -30.73
C GLN A 618 -28.41 -22.00 -32.10
N ASP A 619 -29.27 -21.57 -33.03
CA ASP A 619 -28.88 -21.15 -34.38
C ASP A 619 -27.99 -19.90 -34.30
N TRP A 620 -26.77 -20.02 -34.81
CA TRP A 620 -25.75 -18.98 -34.75
C TRP A 620 -26.05 -17.78 -35.65
N ASP A 621 -26.87 -17.98 -36.69
CA ASP A 621 -27.35 -16.90 -37.55
C ASP A 621 -28.74 -16.38 -37.09
N GLY A 622 -29.31 -16.95 -36.02
CA GLY A 622 -30.64 -16.63 -35.51
C GLY A 622 -30.72 -15.31 -34.72
N ASP A 623 -29.63 -14.88 -34.08
CA ASP A 623 -29.51 -13.57 -33.43
C ASP A 623 -28.24 -12.85 -33.91
N PRO A 624 -28.35 -11.69 -34.60
CA PRO A 624 -27.20 -10.97 -35.09
C PRO A 624 -26.29 -10.44 -33.97
N TYR A 625 -26.80 -10.22 -32.76
CA TYR A 625 -26.00 -9.74 -31.63
C TYR A 625 -24.91 -10.73 -31.22
N ARG A 626 -25.15 -12.04 -31.40
CA ARG A 626 -24.16 -13.09 -31.19
C ARG A 626 -22.89 -12.83 -32.01
N GLN A 627 -23.04 -12.42 -33.28
CA GLN A 627 -21.92 -12.28 -34.21
C GLN A 627 -21.31 -10.90 -34.18
N CYS A 628 -22.12 -9.87 -33.93
CA CYS A 628 -21.68 -8.50 -34.12
C CYS A 628 -21.18 -7.83 -32.85
N CYS A 629 -21.64 -8.23 -31.66
CA CYS A 629 -21.77 -7.24 -30.60
C CYS A 629 -21.46 -7.72 -29.18
N THR A 630 -20.98 -8.96 -29.02
CA THR A 630 -20.65 -9.54 -27.71
C THR A 630 -19.23 -10.15 -27.72
N ALA A 631 -19.09 -11.45 -27.98
CA ALA A 631 -17.83 -12.18 -27.89
C ALA A 631 -16.72 -11.68 -28.83
N ASN A 632 -17.09 -10.98 -29.91
CA ASN A 632 -16.09 -10.34 -30.76
C ASN A 632 -15.33 -9.19 -30.07
N ALA A 633 -15.81 -8.66 -28.93
CA ALA A 633 -15.14 -7.60 -28.17
C ALA A 633 -14.59 -8.06 -26.80
N TRP A 634 -14.93 -9.26 -26.31
CA TRP A 634 -14.50 -9.74 -24.98
C TRP A 634 -13.04 -10.21 -24.91
N TRP A 635 -12.35 -10.35 -26.04
CA TRP A 635 -11.01 -10.95 -26.12
C TRP A 635 -9.99 -10.41 -25.11
N GLY A 636 -9.75 -9.10 -25.13
CA GLY A 636 -8.70 -8.48 -24.31
C GLY A 636 -8.98 -8.57 -22.81
N GLN A 637 -10.23 -8.35 -22.38
CA GLN A 637 -10.60 -8.47 -20.97
C GLN A 637 -10.46 -9.92 -20.46
N LEU A 638 -10.90 -10.92 -21.25
CA LEU A 638 -10.83 -12.32 -20.81
C LEU A 638 -9.39 -12.84 -20.80
N LEU A 639 -8.58 -12.46 -21.79
CA LEU A 639 -7.16 -12.81 -21.80
C LEU A 639 -6.41 -12.14 -20.64
N ALA A 640 -6.73 -10.89 -20.32
CA ALA A 640 -6.16 -10.21 -19.16
C ALA A 640 -6.53 -10.92 -17.84
N VAL A 641 -7.78 -11.39 -17.69
CA VAL A 641 -8.19 -12.19 -16.52
C VAL A 641 -7.35 -13.46 -16.38
N TYR A 642 -7.07 -14.16 -17.48
CA TYR A 642 -6.15 -15.30 -17.48
C TYR A 642 -4.73 -14.88 -17.09
N ALA A 643 -4.20 -13.81 -17.69
CA ALA A 643 -2.85 -13.33 -17.45
C ALA A 643 -2.61 -12.93 -15.98
N MET A 644 -3.63 -12.36 -15.34
CA MET A 644 -3.61 -11.96 -13.93
C MET A 644 -3.92 -13.12 -12.96
N GLY A 645 -4.24 -14.33 -13.47
CA GLY A 645 -4.68 -15.45 -12.63
C GLY A 645 -6.03 -15.21 -11.94
N ALA A 646 -6.86 -14.32 -12.46
CA ALA A 646 -8.06 -13.82 -11.81
C ALA A 646 -9.36 -14.56 -12.22
N LYS A 647 -9.27 -15.67 -12.97
CA LYS A 647 -10.45 -16.40 -13.46
C LYS A 647 -11.39 -16.83 -12.32
N SER A 648 -10.83 -17.28 -11.20
CA SER A 648 -11.62 -17.66 -10.02
C SER A 648 -12.37 -16.48 -9.40
N LEU A 649 -11.82 -15.26 -9.46
CA LEU A 649 -12.47 -14.04 -8.98
C LEU A 649 -13.56 -13.57 -9.94
N TRP A 650 -13.41 -13.81 -11.24
CA TRP A 650 -14.49 -13.60 -12.20
C TRP A 650 -15.70 -14.49 -11.88
N ASN A 651 -15.47 -15.73 -11.45
CA ASN A 651 -16.50 -16.64 -10.94
C ASN A 651 -17.65 -16.91 -11.94
N HIS A 652 -17.32 -17.12 -13.21
CA HIS A 652 -18.27 -17.51 -14.27
C HIS A 652 -17.49 -18.20 -15.40
N ASP A 653 -17.38 -19.53 -15.37
CA ASP A 653 -16.54 -20.28 -16.31
C ASP A 653 -17.11 -20.25 -17.73
N GLU A 654 -18.42 -20.14 -17.85
CA GLU A 654 -19.22 -20.21 -19.07
C GLU A 654 -18.78 -19.16 -20.11
N ILE A 655 -18.40 -17.95 -19.69
CA ILE A 655 -17.95 -16.93 -20.64
C ILE A 655 -16.61 -17.27 -21.27
N PHE A 656 -15.69 -17.89 -20.52
CA PHE A 656 -14.38 -18.26 -21.02
C PHE A 656 -14.49 -19.43 -22.00
N ASP A 657 -15.23 -20.46 -21.63
CA ASP A 657 -15.48 -21.61 -22.49
C ASP A 657 -16.28 -21.21 -23.74
N TYR A 658 -17.22 -20.27 -23.60
CA TYR A 658 -17.95 -19.73 -24.74
C TYR A 658 -17.02 -18.94 -25.67
N GLN A 659 -16.07 -18.16 -25.16
CA GLN A 659 -15.10 -17.44 -25.98
C GLN A 659 -14.24 -18.39 -26.84
N ASP A 660 -13.77 -19.49 -26.25
CA ASP A 660 -13.04 -20.53 -26.99
C ASP A 660 -13.92 -21.18 -28.08
N ARG A 661 -15.17 -21.51 -27.74
CA ARG A 661 -16.14 -22.04 -28.72
C ARG A 661 -16.43 -21.03 -29.83
N TYR A 662 -16.56 -19.74 -29.50
CA TYR A 662 -16.79 -18.66 -30.45
C TYR A 662 -15.68 -18.57 -31.49
N LEU A 663 -14.41 -18.65 -31.07
CA LEU A 663 -13.25 -18.69 -31.96
C LEU A 663 -13.34 -19.82 -32.98
N ILE A 664 -13.49 -21.04 -32.47
CA ILE A 664 -13.53 -22.27 -33.26
C ILE A 664 -14.66 -22.19 -34.27
N GLU A 665 -15.82 -21.78 -33.81
CA GLU A 665 -17.01 -21.80 -34.62
C GLU A 665 -17.00 -20.70 -35.69
N MET A 666 -16.54 -19.48 -35.38
CA MET A 666 -16.40 -18.43 -36.37
C MET A 666 -15.36 -18.80 -37.44
N ARG A 667 -14.25 -19.46 -37.06
CA ARG A 667 -13.25 -20.01 -38.00
C ARG A 667 -13.84 -21.13 -38.87
N ASN A 668 -14.61 -22.06 -38.30
CA ASN A 668 -15.29 -23.13 -39.06
C ASN A 668 -16.28 -22.57 -40.10
N ARG A 669 -16.90 -21.42 -39.80
CA ARG A 669 -17.76 -20.68 -40.74
C ARG A 669 -16.98 -19.83 -41.75
N GLY A 670 -15.65 -19.88 -41.74
CA GLY A 670 -14.79 -19.12 -42.65
C GLY A 670 -14.85 -17.61 -42.42
N ARG A 671 -15.19 -17.15 -41.21
CA ARG A 671 -15.19 -15.71 -40.88
C ARG A 671 -13.75 -15.21 -40.73
N THR A 672 -13.45 -14.11 -41.41
CA THR A 672 -12.14 -13.42 -41.37
C THR A 672 -12.29 -11.90 -41.24
N ASP A 673 -13.49 -11.43 -40.88
CA ASP A 673 -13.79 -10.01 -40.69
C ASP A 673 -13.94 -9.68 -39.20
N TRP A 674 -14.29 -8.42 -38.90
CA TRP A 674 -14.42 -7.87 -37.54
C TRP A 674 -15.42 -8.62 -36.62
N ARG A 675 -16.22 -9.53 -37.16
CA ARG A 675 -17.09 -10.43 -36.37
C ARG A 675 -16.29 -11.52 -35.68
N LEU A 676 -15.14 -11.92 -36.22
CA LEU A 676 -14.25 -12.87 -35.54
C LEU A 676 -13.63 -12.22 -34.30
N ALA A 677 -12.99 -11.07 -34.47
CA ALA A 677 -12.55 -10.21 -33.39
C ALA A 677 -12.68 -8.77 -33.83
N TRP A 678 -13.08 -7.89 -32.91
CA TRP A 678 -13.27 -6.48 -33.21
C TRP A 678 -11.97 -5.79 -33.62
N ARG A 679 -10.83 -6.31 -33.15
CA ARG A 679 -9.48 -5.90 -33.56
C ARG A 679 -8.62 -7.14 -33.81
N ASP A 680 -7.80 -7.09 -34.85
CA ASP A 680 -6.99 -8.24 -35.28
C ASP A 680 -5.94 -8.64 -34.23
N PHE A 681 -5.33 -7.65 -33.55
CA PHE A 681 -4.29 -7.91 -32.55
C PHE A 681 -4.79 -8.75 -31.35
N TYR A 682 -6.11 -8.79 -31.11
CA TYR A 682 -6.68 -9.70 -30.12
C TYR A 682 -6.48 -11.16 -30.48
N LEU A 683 -6.58 -11.50 -31.77
CA LEU A 683 -6.35 -12.88 -32.24
C LEU A 683 -4.87 -13.25 -32.13
N ASP A 684 -3.97 -12.31 -32.48
CA ASP A 684 -2.53 -12.52 -32.31
C ASP A 684 -2.18 -12.82 -30.85
N LEU A 685 -2.72 -12.02 -29.92
CA LEU A 685 -2.53 -12.22 -28.48
C LEU A 685 -3.18 -13.51 -27.99
N TRP A 686 -4.39 -13.81 -28.44
CA TRP A 686 -5.09 -15.03 -28.03
C TRP A 686 -4.35 -16.28 -28.51
N ASP A 687 -3.99 -16.36 -29.79
CA ASP A 687 -3.25 -17.50 -30.34
C ASP A 687 -1.86 -17.65 -29.69
N ALA A 688 -1.20 -16.55 -29.33
CA ALA A 688 0.11 -16.58 -28.65
C ALA A 688 0.02 -17.04 -27.18
N TYR A 689 -0.98 -16.59 -26.43
CA TYR A 689 -0.99 -16.71 -24.97
C TYR A 689 -2.07 -17.64 -24.40
N ARG A 690 -3.24 -17.75 -25.03
CA ARG A 690 -4.34 -18.63 -24.55
C ARG A 690 -3.89 -20.08 -24.31
N PRO A 691 -3.02 -20.71 -25.14
CA PRO A 691 -2.57 -22.09 -24.89
C PRO A 691 -1.78 -22.30 -23.59
N SER A 692 -1.34 -21.22 -22.94
CA SER A 692 -0.59 -21.28 -21.67
C SER A 692 -1.50 -21.30 -20.43
N TYR A 693 -2.82 -21.21 -20.59
CA TYR A 693 -3.80 -21.04 -19.52
C TYR A 693 -4.87 -22.13 -19.47
#